data_AF-A0A7W8ZRC9-F1
#
_entry.id   AF-A0A7W8ZRC9-F1
#
_cell.length_a   1.000
_cell.length_b   1.000
_cell.length_c   1.000
_cell.angle_alpha   90.00
_cell.angle_beta   90.00
_cell.angle_gamma   90.00
#
_symmetry.space_group_name_H-M   'P 1'
#
loop_
_entity.id
_entity.type
_entity.pdbx_description
1 polymer ?
#
loop_
_entity_poly.entity_id
_entity_poly.type
_entity_poly.pdbx_seq_one_letter_code
_entity_poly.pdbx_strand_id
1 'polypeptide(L)'
;MLHTKPELYYFLIGLRRITVAAFLLQLFLPLHSMAQSQPDFEEVPVYLSIPQVGNIEIPSLIRDQTVYLPVSDLFDFLKVVNSPSAGRDSISGFFINQPDTYLIDKTNNLIRYKDKVYPVKPEDLIKTNTSLYLNADYMGKIFGLYCIFSFRNLSVIVSTSLELPVMREMRQAEMRNNLSQLKGEIKVDTTIKRTYPLFHFGTADWSVINTQEKQATSDTRVVLGLGGVILGGETNVSINYHSTQPLQERDQYYLWRLANNDSHLFKQVMAGKIFGQSTASIFAPIVGAQVTNAPTTYRRSFGTYTLSNTTQPNWIVELYVNNTLVSYVRADASGYYTFEVPLVYGSSLVKLKFYGPLGEERTSEQNISIPFNFLPKNEFEYTASAGIVEDGIQSKYSRFSANYGLTKTVTIGGGTEYLSSVTSGPTMPFINSSARLFNNLLLSGEYTYGVRTKGILSYRLPSGIQLELNDTWYKRGQTAINNTYLEERKAIVSAPFRGKNFSAYTRITVDQITLPTTRYTTTEWLVSGVIWNLNANINNYALFTEQASPYIYTNLSVTAMILKNLRYTQQVQYEYGSGRFIGHKEEVERRLFKNGFLNLSYERNIASNIENIEFGIRYDFSMAQTGASVRKTNNSYRFLQYASGSLIYDQPTKYLGLTNHTSVGKGGITVVPYLDLNYNGQRDPGEPAAEGLRLRSYGGRIEQNKRDTTIRIMDLEPYVNYILELDPTSFENISWQLKKHNFSIAIDPNKIKIVEVPVTVVAEASGKVSIKSNGEVKGQGRIIVNFYRKNEDKSIARTVTEGDGYFSYMGLIPGDYTIRIDTAQLLKLNLKSIPEVLDFNVKKSRDGAVVDGLDFILTDGQVKDAGTKEKSADSLSREKVLDKIGVQGEFQKGKNENQSGRSGKQVEKPEKKVTQSEFDITLQVAHLSYHKAKAAQNYLVSEFNFTVVIKPAGHSNYNVIITGVDDIETAKNIVRKIKHRGFPDAFIFARRRPPLAEPQKTD
;
A
#
# COMPACT_ATOMS: atom_id res chain seq x y z
N MET A 1 -62.91 52.07 -54.84
CA MET A 1 -64.04 51.12 -55.01
C MET A 1 -63.47 49.89 -55.71
N LEU A 2 -63.81 48.67 -55.25
CA LEU A 2 -63.27 47.37 -55.76
C LEU A 2 -61.74 47.22 -55.56
N HIS A 3 -61.15 46.22 -54.90
CA HIS A 3 -61.52 44.82 -54.59
C HIS A 3 -61.29 43.85 -55.77
N THR A 4 -60.03 43.41 -55.92
CA THR A 4 -59.57 42.33 -56.83
C THR A 4 -58.71 41.32 -56.05
N LYS A 5 -58.81 40.04 -56.45
CA LYS A 5 -58.48 38.86 -55.61
C LYS A 5 -56.97 38.56 -55.45
N PRO A 6 -56.50 38.12 -54.26
CA PRO A 6 -55.12 37.67 -54.05
C PRO A 6 -54.92 36.12 -54.02
N GLU A 7 -55.87 35.32 -54.51
CA GLU A 7 -55.80 33.84 -54.41
C GLU A 7 -54.71 33.19 -55.29
N LEU A 8 -54.33 33.82 -56.42
CA LEU A 8 -53.35 33.24 -57.35
C LEU A 8 -51.90 33.20 -56.79
N TYR A 9 -51.57 34.09 -55.85
CA TYR A 9 -50.19 34.28 -55.38
C TYR A 9 -49.71 33.13 -54.47
N TYR A 10 -50.61 32.60 -53.62
CA TYR A 10 -50.27 31.51 -52.70
C TYR A 10 -50.08 30.15 -53.41
N PHE A 11 -50.79 29.90 -54.52
CA PHE A 11 -50.68 28.65 -55.27
C PHE A 11 -49.30 28.47 -55.91
N LEU A 12 -48.74 29.55 -56.48
CA LEU A 12 -47.40 29.56 -57.08
C LEU A 12 -46.27 29.35 -56.05
N ILE A 13 -46.43 29.86 -54.82
CA ILE A 13 -45.48 29.62 -53.72
C ILE A 13 -45.56 28.17 -53.24
N GLY A 14 -46.75 27.57 -53.25
CA GLY A 14 -46.96 26.14 -52.97
C GLY A 14 -46.18 25.22 -53.92
N LEU A 15 -46.38 25.38 -55.24
CA LEU A 15 -45.68 24.56 -56.24
C LEU A 15 -44.14 24.64 -56.10
N ARG A 16 -43.59 25.84 -55.86
CA ARG A 16 -42.13 26.03 -55.76
C ARG A 16 -41.53 25.41 -54.49
N ARG A 17 -42.32 25.25 -53.42
CA ARG A 17 -41.90 24.49 -52.22
C ARG A 17 -41.99 22.98 -52.45
N ILE A 18 -43.00 22.50 -53.17
CA ILE A 18 -43.16 21.08 -53.50
C ILE A 18 -42.04 20.60 -54.44
N THR A 19 -41.64 21.37 -55.45
CA THR A 19 -40.53 20.99 -56.34
C THR A 19 -39.17 21.01 -55.64
N VAL A 20 -38.90 21.98 -54.76
CA VAL A 20 -37.66 21.99 -53.95
C VAL A 20 -37.66 20.83 -52.93
N ALA A 21 -38.79 20.50 -52.33
CA ALA A 21 -38.92 19.33 -51.45
C ALA A 21 -38.70 18.01 -52.21
N ALA A 22 -39.23 17.88 -53.42
CA ALA A 22 -39.01 16.70 -54.27
C ALA A 22 -37.54 16.55 -54.71
N PHE A 23 -36.87 17.66 -55.04
CA PHE A 23 -35.45 17.66 -55.42
C PHE A 23 -34.54 17.32 -54.23
N LEU A 24 -34.87 17.78 -53.03
CA LEU A 24 -34.22 17.35 -51.79
C LEU A 24 -34.51 15.88 -51.46
N LEU A 25 -35.72 15.38 -51.75
CA LEU A 25 -36.04 13.95 -51.56
C LEU A 25 -35.24 13.05 -52.52
N GLN A 26 -34.96 13.53 -53.74
CA GLN A 26 -34.10 12.83 -54.70
C GLN A 26 -32.61 12.81 -54.26
N LEU A 27 -32.16 13.79 -53.48
CA LEU A 27 -30.84 13.76 -52.81
C LEU A 27 -30.77 12.78 -51.61
N PHE A 28 -31.91 12.23 -51.18
CA PHE A 28 -31.99 11.16 -50.18
C PHE A 28 -32.42 9.79 -50.76
N LEU A 29 -32.50 9.65 -52.09
CA LEU A 29 -32.57 8.34 -52.72
C LEU A 29 -31.17 7.70 -52.64
N PRO A 30 -31.01 6.50 -52.06
CA PRO A 30 -29.72 5.83 -52.07
C PRO A 30 -29.38 5.43 -53.50
N LEU A 31 -28.29 6.01 -54.04
CA LEU A 31 -27.58 5.34 -55.13
C LEU A 31 -27.29 3.91 -54.68
N HIS A 32 -27.49 2.95 -55.59
CA HIS A 32 -27.05 1.58 -55.37
C HIS A 32 -25.51 1.57 -55.40
N SER A 33 -24.91 1.86 -54.25
CA SER A 33 -23.54 1.49 -53.97
C SER A 33 -23.45 -0.01 -54.16
N MET A 34 -22.63 -0.46 -55.11
CA MET A 34 -22.26 -1.87 -55.22
C MET A 34 -21.54 -2.23 -53.93
N ALA A 35 -22.25 -2.87 -53.01
CA ALA A 35 -21.66 -3.34 -51.77
C ALA A 35 -20.48 -4.25 -52.14
N GLN A 36 -19.26 -3.87 -51.70
CA GLN A 36 -18.20 -4.86 -51.55
C GLN A 36 -18.79 -6.00 -50.72
N SER A 37 -18.51 -7.24 -51.12
CA SER A 37 -19.04 -8.43 -50.45
C SER A 37 -18.63 -8.40 -48.98
N GLN A 38 -19.54 -7.95 -48.13
CA GLN A 38 -19.30 -7.76 -46.72
C GLN A 38 -19.02 -9.15 -46.13
N PRO A 39 -17.89 -9.35 -45.42
CA PRO A 39 -17.65 -10.64 -44.79
C PRO A 39 -18.76 -10.89 -43.76
N ASP A 40 -19.20 -12.15 -43.68
CA ASP A 40 -20.23 -12.63 -42.73
C ASP A 40 -19.91 -12.35 -41.24
N PHE A 41 -18.69 -11.88 -40.96
CA PHE A 41 -18.13 -11.55 -39.66
C PHE A 41 -17.23 -10.32 -39.79
N GLU A 42 -17.40 -9.35 -38.90
CA GLU A 42 -16.55 -8.15 -38.81
C GLU A 42 -15.45 -8.40 -37.77
N GLU A 43 -14.17 -8.29 -38.14
CA GLU A 43 -13.05 -8.42 -37.19
C GLU A 43 -12.77 -7.06 -36.54
N VAL A 44 -13.04 -6.95 -35.24
CA VAL A 44 -13.02 -5.69 -34.48
C VAL A 44 -12.22 -5.90 -33.20
N PRO A 45 -11.32 -4.97 -32.79
CA PRO A 45 -10.69 -5.04 -31.48
C PRO A 45 -11.74 -4.86 -30.38
N VAL A 46 -11.76 -5.80 -29.43
CA VAL A 46 -12.73 -5.81 -28.31
C VAL A 46 -11.98 -5.75 -26.98
N TYR A 47 -12.39 -4.83 -26.11
CA TYR A 47 -11.86 -4.65 -24.76
C TYR A 47 -12.31 -5.79 -23.84
N LEU A 48 -11.45 -6.79 -23.65
CA LEU A 48 -11.68 -7.83 -22.66
C LEU A 48 -11.21 -7.36 -21.28
N SER A 49 -12.12 -7.38 -20.31
CA SER A 49 -11.89 -6.96 -18.92
C SER A 49 -12.19 -8.09 -17.96
N ILE A 50 -11.30 -8.32 -16.99
CA ILE A 50 -11.44 -9.36 -15.97
C ILE A 50 -11.21 -8.73 -14.60
N PRO A 51 -12.22 -8.77 -13.69
CA PRO A 51 -12.07 -8.26 -12.34
C PRO A 51 -10.83 -8.83 -11.64
N GLN A 52 -10.07 -7.97 -10.96
CA GLN A 52 -8.83 -8.28 -10.24
C GLN A 52 -7.62 -8.74 -11.09
N VAL A 53 -7.77 -8.96 -12.41
CA VAL A 53 -6.66 -9.32 -13.31
C VAL A 53 -6.22 -8.14 -14.17
N GLY A 54 -7.16 -7.46 -14.84
CA GLY A 54 -6.87 -6.34 -15.72
C GLY A 54 -7.70 -6.32 -17.01
N ASN A 55 -7.24 -5.55 -17.99
CA ASN A 55 -7.86 -5.38 -19.29
C ASN A 55 -6.85 -5.71 -20.41
N ILE A 56 -7.35 -6.17 -21.56
CA ILE A 56 -6.59 -6.38 -22.80
C ILE A 56 -7.51 -6.15 -24.00
N GLU A 57 -6.99 -5.58 -25.09
CA GLU A 57 -7.68 -5.59 -26.39
C GLU A 57 -7.39 -6.90 -27.13
N ILE A 58 -8.42 -7.56 -27.65
CA ILE A 58 -8.27 -8.77 -28.47
C ILE A 58 -9.06 -8.65 -29.79
N PRO A 59 -8.45 -9.00 -30.94
CA PRO A 59 -9.14 -8.97 -32.23
C PRO A 59 -10.22 -10.06 -32.23
N SER A 60 -11.49 -9.66 -32.25
CA SER A 60 -12.64 -10.56 -32.08
C SER A 60 -13.57 -10.46 -33.28
N LEU A 61 -14.23 -11.55 -33.64
CA LEU A 61 -15.24 -11.52 -34.70
C LEU A 61 -16.60 -11.14 -34.10
N ILE A 62 -17.34 -10.25 -34.75
CA ILE A 62 -18.70 -9.85 -34.37
C ILE A 62 -19.65 -10.20 -35.51
N ARG A 63 -20.82 -10.75 -35.14
CA ARG A 63 -21.95 -11.02 -36.05
C ARG A 63 -23.25 -10.94 -35.27
N ASP A 64 -24.25 -10.21 -35.78
CA ASP A 64 -25.62 -10.16 -35.21
C ASP A 64 -25.65 -9.86 -33.68
N GLN A 65 -24.77 -8.98 -33.21
CA GLN A 65 -24.51 -8.64 -31.79
C GLN A 65 -23.91 -9.76 -30.92
N THR A 66 -23.60 -10.94 -31.48
CA THR A 66 -22.79 -11.98 -30.83
C THR A 66 -21.29 -11.75 -31.09
N VAL A 67 -20.44 -12.19 -30.16
CA VAL A 67 -18.98 -12.07 -30.26
C VAL A 67 -18.30 -13.44 -30.16
N TYR A 68 -17.29 -13.65 -30.99
CA TYR A 68 -16.48 -14.85 -31.06
C TYR A 68 -15.05 -14.46 -30.69
N LEU A 69 -14.50 -15.12 -29.68
CA LEU A 69 -13.21 -14.77 -29.10
C LEU A 69 -12.11 -15.70 -29.63
N PRO A 70 -10.94 -15.19 -30.03
CA PRO A 70 -9.80 -16.01 -30.37
C PRO A 70 -9.35 -16.80 -29.13
N VAL A 71 -9.39 -18.13 -29.21
CA VAL A 71 -9.26 -18.98 -28.01
C VAL A 71 -7.83 -18.96 -27.45
N SER A 72 -6.81 -19.01 -28.31
CA SER A 72 -5.41 -18.92 -27.86
C SER A 72 -5.15 -17.59 -27.15
N ASP A 73 -5.50 -16.47 -27.78
CA ASP A 73 -5.22 -15.13 -27.26
C ASP A 73 -5.90 -14.90 -25.87
N LEU A 74 -7.14 -15.39 -25.69
CA LEU A 74 -7.83 -15.41 -24.39
C LEU A 74 -7.14 -16.32 -23.36
N PHE A 75 -6.73 -17.53 -23.77
CA PHE A 75 -6.09 -18.49 -22.87
C PHE A 75 -4.66 -18.08 -22.49
N ASP A 76 -3.90 -17.47 -23.39
CA ASP A 76 -2.58 -16.89 -23.13
C ASP A 76 -2.67 -15.75 -22.09
N PHE A 77 -3.66 -14.84 -22.24
CA PHE A 77 -3.93 -13.78 -21.24
C PHE A 77 -4.30 -14.37 -19.86
N LEU A 78 -5.05 -15.47 -19.84
CA LEU A 78 -5.40 -16.18 -18.61
C LEU A 78 -4.30 -17.11 -18.06
N LYS A 79 -3.19 -17.26 -18.80
CA LYS A 79 -2.10 -18.22 -18.55
C LYS A 79 -2.59 -19.68 -18.44
N VAL A 80 -3.58 -20.01 -19.26
CA VAL A 80 -4.06 -21.37 -19.53
C VAL A 80 -3.20 -21.98 -20.64
N VAL A 81 -2.58 -23.14 -20.35
CA VAL A 81 -1.72 -23.82 -21.32
C VAL A 81 -2.53 -24.29 -22.51
N ASN A 82 -2.24 -23.70 -23.68
CA ASN A 82 -2.83 -24.05 -24.96
C ASN A 82 -1.75 -24.33 -26.01
N SER A 83 -2.11 -25.06 -27.04
CA SER A 83 -1.22 -25.43 -28.15
C SER A 83 -2.05 -25.55 -29.43
N PRO A 84 -2.07 -24.51 -30.28
CA PRO A 84 -2.72 -24.56 -31.58
C PRO A 84 -1.94 -25.47 -32.54
N SER A 85 -2.67 -26.27 -33.29
CA SER A 85 -2.14 -27.05 -34.43
C SER A 85 -1.61 -26.14 -35.53
N ALA A 86 -0.66 -26.63 -36.34
CA ALA A 86 -0.01 -25.85 -37.39
C ALA A 86 -0.99 -25.27 -38.45
N GLY A 87 -2.11 -25.97 -38.71
CA GLY A 87 -3.18 -25.49 -39.59
C GLY A 87 -4.21 -24.57 -38.91
N ARG A 88 -4.16 -24.40 -37.58
CA ARG A 88 -5.20 -23.74 -36.73
C ARG A 88 -6.58 -24.42 -36.76
N ASP A 89 -6.65 -25.69 -37.15
CA ASP A 89 -7.88 -26.51 -37.17
C ASP A 89 -8.28 -27.04 -35.79
N SER A 90 -7.34 -27.09 -34.86
CA SER A 90 -7.56 -27.50 -33.47
C SER A 90 -6.63 -26.82 -32.49
N ILE A 91 -7.07 -26.70 -31.23
CA ILE A 91 -6.29 -26.25 -30.07
C ILE A 91 -6.42 -27.31 -28.97
N SER A 92 -5.29 -27.75 -28.41
CA SER A 92 -5.25 -28.68 -27.28
C SER A 92 -4.55 -28.05 -26.07
N GLY A 93 -4.75 -28.62 -24.88
CA GLY A 93 -4.13 -28.10 -23.65
C GLY A 93 -4.70 -28.71 -22.37
N PHE A 94 -4.49 -28.04 -21.24
CA PHE A 94 -5.13 -28.38 -19.97
C PHE A 94 -5.60 -27.12 -19.22
N PHE A 95 -6.72 -27.24 -18.51
CA PHE A 95 -7.41 -26.11 -17.89
C PHE A 95 -7.28 -26.14 -16.37
N ILE A 96 -6.47 -25.23 -15.82
CA ILE A 96 -6.12 -25.08 -14.39
C ILE A 96 -5.31 -26.24 -13.80
N ASN A 97 -5.71 -27.49 -14.00
CA ASN A 97 -5.03 -28.69 -13.49
C ASN A 97 -4.51 -29.57 -14.64
N GLN A 98 -3.36 -30.21 -14.47
CA GLN A 98 -2.74 -31.03 -15.52
C GLN A 98 -3.61 -32.22 -16.03
N PRO A 99 -4.43 -32.90 -15.20
CA PRO A 99 -5.37 -33.92 -15.69
C PRO A 99 -6.59 -33.34 -16.44
N ASP A 100 -6.90 -32.06 -16.25
CA ASP A 100 -8.09 -31.39 -16.79
C ASP A 100 -7.87 -30.99 -18.27
N THR A 101 -7.50 -31.97 -19.10
CA THR A 101 -7.18 -31.77 -20.52
C THR A 101 -8.38 -31.36 -21.35
N TYR A 102 -8.14 -30.60 -22.40
CA TYR A 102 -9.13 -30.23 -23.40
C TYR A 102 -8.59 -30.30 -24.84
N LEU A 103 -9.53 -30.47 -25.78
CA LEU A 103 -9.29 -30.40 -27.22
C LEU A 103 -10.48 -29.68 -27.86
N ILE A 104 -10.21 -28.59 -28.58
CA ILE A 104 -11.18 -27.86 -29.40
C ILE A 104 -10.84 -28.18 -30.86
N ASP A 105 -11.78 -28.74 -31.60
CA ASP A 105 -11.57 -29.33 -32.92
C ASP A 105 -12.60 -28.78 -33.93
N LYS A 106 -12.13 -28.04 -34.94
CA LYS A 106 -12.96 -27.47 -36.01
C LYS A 106 -13.34 -28.50 -37.06
N THR A 107 -12.46 -29.45 -37.36
CA THR A 107 -12.71 -30.50 -38.36
C THR A 107 -13.90 -31.36 -37.97
N ASN A 108 -13.99 -31.71 -36.68
CA ASN A 108 -15.11 -32.49 -36.12
C ASN A 108 -16.18 -31.63 -35.41
N ASN A 109 -16.02 -30.29 -35.40
CA ASN A 109 -16.90 -29.31 -34.73
C ASN A 109 -17.28 -29.72 -33.29
N LEU A 110 -16.29 -30.06 -32.47
CA LEU A 110 -16.50 -30.52 -31.10
C LEU A 110 -15.46 -29.98 -30.13
N ILE A 111 -15.83 -29.95 -28.86
CA ILE A 111 -14.93 -29.66 -27.74
C ILE A 111 -14.95 -30.85 -26.79
N ARG A 112 -13.78 -31.44 -26.52
CA ARG A 112 -13.59 -32.41 -25.44
C ARG A 112 -13.02 -31.70 -24.22
N TYR A 113 -13.61 -31.90 -23.05
CA TYR A 113 -13.08 -31.42 -21.77
C TYR A 113 -13.57 -32.34 -20.64
N LYS A 114 -12.65 -32.80 -19.77
CA LYS A 114 -12.95 -33.73 -18.65
C LYS A 114 -13.74 -34.97 -19.11
N ASP A 115 -13.23 -35.61 -20.16
CA ASP A 115 -13.80 -36.77 -20.86
C ASP A 115 -15.24 -36.62 -21.39
N LYS A 116 -15.83 -35.43 -21.27
CA LYS A 116 -17.11 -35.08 -21.90
C LYS A 116 -16.85 -34.46 -23.27
N VAL A 117 -17.69 -34.82 -24.24
CA VAL A 117 -17.69 -34.24 -25.59
C VAL A 117 -18.91 -33.32 -25.71
N TYR A 118 -18.64 -32.06 -26.05
CA TYR A 118 -19.63 -31.03 -26.31
C TYR A 118 -19.65 -30.80 -27.83
N PRO A 119 -20.74 -31.13 -28.54
CA PRO A 119 -20.89 -30.74 -29.93
C PRO A 119 -21.03 -29.23 -30.02
N VAL A 120 -20.35 -28.62 -30.99
CA VAL A 120 -20.42 -27.19 -31.29
C VAL A 120 -21.03 -27.04 -32.68
N LYS A 121 -21.85 -26.02 -32.92
CA LYS A 121 -22.38 -25.81 -34.26
C LYS A 121 -21.26 -25.43 -35.25
N PRO A 122 -21.38 -25.75 -36.54
CA PRO A 122 -20.42 -25.31 -37.56
C PRO A 122 -20.24 -23.79 -37.65
N GLU A 123 -21.27 -23.03 -37.28
CA GLU A 123 -21.29 -21.56 -37.20
C GLU A 123 -20.69 -20.98 -35.91
N ASP A 124 -20.63 -21.76 -34.81
CA ASP A 124 -20.20 -21.30 -33.47
C ASP A 124 -18.67 -21.36 -33.25
N LEU A 125 -17.95 -22.04 -34.15
CA LEU A 125 -16.49 -22.23 -34.11
C LEU A 125 -15.92 -21.85 -35.48
N ILE A 126 -15.16 -20.76 -35.55
CA ILE A 126 -14.73 -20.14 -36.81
C ILE A 126 -13.20 -20.22 -36.92
N LYS A 127 -12.72 -20.78 -38.02
CA LYS A 127 -11.29 -20.78 -38.36
C LYS A 127 -11.00 -19.62 -39.30
N THR A 128 -9.95 -18.86 -39.01
CA THR A 128 -9.32 -17.95 -39.96
C THR A 128 -7.88 -18.40 -40.23
N ASN A 129 -7.15 -17.69 -41.09
CA ASN A 129 -5.69 -17.87 -41.22
C ASN A 129 -4.94 -17.44 -39.94
N THR A 130 -5.59 -16.68 -39.05
CA THR A 130 -4.96 -15.90 -37.97
C THR A 130 -5.20 -16.45 -36.57
N SER A 131 -6.38 -17.03 -36.27
CA SER A 131 -6.67 -17.73 -35.02
C SER A 131 -7.87 -18.70 -35.18
N LEU A 132 -8.22 -19.41 -34.10
CA LEU A 132 -9.45 -20.20 -34.00
C LEU A 132 -10.38 -19.51 -32.99
N TYR A 133 -11.54 -19.08 -33.44
CA TYR A 133 -12.49 -18.25 -32.70
C TYR A 133 -13.68 -19.09 -32.24
N LEU A 134 -14.07 -18.97 -30.98
CA LEU A 134 -15.24 -19.65 -30.42
C LEU A 134 -16.27 -18.62 -29.95
N ASN A 135 -17.55 -18.86 -30.23
CA ASN A 135 -18.66 -18.10 -29.67
C ASN A 135 -18.52 -18.03 -28.13
N ALA A 136 -18.49 -16.82 -27.58
CA ALA A 136 -18.18 -16.53 -26.18
C ALA A 136 -19.09 -17.29 -25.18
N ASP A 137 -20.30 -17.66 -25.59
CA ASP A 137 -21.27 -18.43 -24.79
C ASP A 137 -20.73 -19.82 -24.35
N TYR A 138 -19.85 -20.44 -25.15
CA TYR A 138 -19.28 -21.75 -24.82
C TYR A 138 -18.16 -21.66 -23.77
N MET A 139 -17.49 -20.52 -23.64
CA MET A 139 -16.49 -20.29 -22.58
C MET A 139 -17.12 -20.33 -21.19
N GLY A 140 -18.33 -19.78 -21.03
CA GLY A 140 -19.10 -19.88 -19.80
C GLY A 140 -19.55 -21.32 -19.52
N LYS A 141 -20.12 -21.98 -20.53
CA LYS A 141 -20.76 -23.30 -20.41
C LYS A 141 -19.78 -24.46 -20.18
N ILE A 142 -18.58 -24.40 -20.77
CA ILE A 142 -17.58 -25.49 -20.71
C ILE A 142 -16.49 -25.20 -19.67
N PHE A 143 -15.95 -23.97 -19.67
CA PHE A 143 -14.77 -23.62 -18.88
C PHE A 143 -15.07 -22.75 -17.65
N GLY A 144 -16.33 -22.33 -17.43
CA GLY A 144 -16.72 -21.47 -16.30
C GLY A 144 -16.24 -20.02 -16.43
N LEU A 145 -15.97 -19.58 -17.66
CA LEU A 145 -15.52 -18.23 -18.02
C LEU A 145 -16.69 -17.46 -18.67
N TYR A 146 -17.55 -16.84 -17.85
CA TYR A 146 -18.77 -16.19 -18.33
C TYR A 146 -18.45 -14.83 -18.97
N CYS A 147 -18.25 -14.84 -20.29
CA CYS A 147 -17.99 -13.67 -21.12
C CYS A 147 -19.27 -12.87 -21.40
N ILE A 148 -19.44 -11.72 -20.75
CA ILE A 148 -20.58 -10.81 -20.94
C ILE A 148 -20.18 -9.71 -21.94
N PHE A 149 -20.70 -9.78 -23.16
CA PHE A 149 -20.42 -8.81 -24.23
C PHE A 149 -21.33 -7.57 -24.17
N SER A 150 -20.75 -6.40 -24.42
CA SER A 150 -21.44 -5.12 -24.59
C SER A 150 -21.10 -4.52 -25.95
N PHE A 151 -21.94 -4.80 -26.95
CA PHE A 151 -21.76 -4.30 -28.33
C PHE A 151 -21.60 -2.77 -28.40
N ARG A 152 -22.33 -2.02 -27.57
CA ARG A 152 -22.23 -0.54 -27.51
C ARG A 152 -20.83 -0.04 -27.14
N ASN A 153 -20.11 -0.79 -26.30
CA ASN A 153 -18.82 -0.39 -25.75
C ASN A 153 -17.67 -1.23 -26.33
N LEU A 154 -17.95 -2.11 -27.31
CA LEU A 154 -17.03 -3.11 -27.87
C LEU A 154 -16.19 -3.81 -26.78
N SER A 155 -16.85 -4.29 -25.73
CA SER A 155 -16.15 -4.86 -24.56
C SER A 155 -16.77 -6.16 -24.04
N VAL A 156 -15.93 -7.05 -23.49
CA VAL A 156 -16.33 -8.31 -22.85
C VAL A 156 -15.86 -8.29 -21.41
N ILE A 157 -16.79 -8.42 -20.46
CA ILE A 157 -16.45 -8.64 -19.05
C ILE A 157 -16.46 -10.16 -18.80
N VAL A 158 -15.31 -10.75 -18.47
CA VAL A 158 -15.25 -12.17 -18.07
C VAL A 158 -15.49 -12.28 -16.58
N SER A 159 -16.59 -12.94 -16.20
CA SER A 159 -16.89 -13.29 -14.82
C SER A 159 -16.57 -14.76 -14.55
N THR A 160 -15.86 -15.05 -13.46
CA THR A 160 -15.62 -16.43 -13.01
C THR A 160 -15.51 -16.50 -11.48
N SER A 161 -15.78 -17.68 -10.94
CA SER A 161 -15.49 -18.04 -9.54
C SER A 161 -14.26 -18.97 -9.42
N LEU A 162 -13.63 -19.31 -10.55
CA LEU A 162 -12.45 -20.16 -10.60
C LEU A 162 -11.19 -19.34 -10.33
N GLU A 163 -10.29 -19.88 -9.52
CA GLU A 163 -8.97 -19.28 -9.29
C GLU A 163 -8.03 -19.62 -10.45
N LEU A 164 -7.97 -18.71 -11.43
CA LEU A 164 -7.20 -18.89 -12.66
C LEU A 164 -5.68 -18.79 -12.44
N PRO A 165 -4.84 -19.39 -13.32
CA PRO A 165 -3.39 -19.36 -13.17
C PRO A 165 -2.81 -17.94 -13.04
N VAL A 166 -3.29 -17.00 -13.86
CA VAL A 166 -2.90 -15.58 -13.76
C VAL A 166 -3.23 -14.95 -12.39
N MET A 167 -4.37 -15.27 -11.79
CA MET A 167 -4.76 -14.77 -10.45
C MET A 167 -3.84 -15.33 -9.35
N ARG A 168 -3.43 -16.60 -9.47
CA ARG A 168 -2.46 -17.22 -8.55
C ARG A 168 -1.10 -16.53 -8.64
N GLU A 169 -0.61 -16.31 -9.85
CA GLU A 169 0.69 -15.64 -10.07
C GLU A 169 0.68 -14.20 -9.55
N MET A 170 -0.40 -13.45 -9.79
CA MET A 170 -0.56 -12.09 -9.27
C MET A 170 -0.55 -12.06 -7.74
N ARG A 171 -1.31 -12.93 -7.07
CA ARG A 171 -1.29 -13.01 -5.59
C ARG A 171 0.07 -13.47 -5.06
N GLN A 172 0.78 -14.34 -5.77
CA GLN A 172 2.15 -14.73 -5.43
C GLN A 172 3.17 -13.59 -5.66
N ALA A 173 2.95 -12.70 -6.62
CA ALA A 173 3.76 -11.49 -6.79
C ALA A 173 3.47 -10.47 -5.66
N GLU A 174 2.19 -10.27 -5.33
CA GLU A 174 1.76 -9.41 -4.21
C GLU A 174 2.36 -9.87 -2.86
N MET A 175 2.23 -11.16 -2.51
CA MET A 175 2.84 -11.71 -1.29
C MET A 175 4.38 -11.58 -1.27
N ARG A 176 5.05 -11.74 -2.42
CA ARG A 176 6.50 -11.52 -2.52
C ARG A 176 6.86 -10.05 -2.29
N ASN A 177 6.11 -9.12 -2.85
CA ASN A 177 6.29 -7.69 -2.61
C ASN A 177 6.06 -7.34 -1.14
N ASN A 178 5.00 -7.87 -0.51
CA ASN A 178 4.69 -7.69 0.91
C ASN A 178 5.82 -8.22 1.82
N LEU A 179 6.39 -9.39 1.50
CA LEU A 179 7.57 -9.95 2.18
C LEU A 179 8.80 -9.05 2.04
N SER A 180 9.08 -8.57 0.82
CA SER A 180 10.17 -7.62 0.56
C SER A 180 9.99 -6.32 1.35
N GLN A 181 8.78 -5.74 1.37
CA GLN A 181 8.48 -4.53 2.13
C GLN A 181 8.67 -4.75 3.65
N LEU A 182 8.16 -5.84 4.21
CA LEU A 182 8.28 -6.17 5.64
C LEU A 182 9.73 -6.41 6.08
N LYS A 183 10.58 -6.95 5.20
CA LYS A 183 12.01 -7.14 5.48
C LYS A 183 12.86 -5.89 5.21
N GLY A 184 12.39 -4.97 4.37
CA GLY A 184 13.18 -3.88 3.79
C GLY A 184 13.97 -4.27 2.53
N GLU A 185 13.77 -5.49 2.01
CA GLU A 185 14.41 -6.06 0.81
C GLU A 185 13.70 -5.62 -0.49
N ILE A 186 13.50 -4.32 -0.70
CA ILE A 186 12.88 -3.77 -1.90
C ILE A 186 13.94 -3.59 -3.00
N LYS A 187 13.68 -4.14 -4.19
CA LYS A 187 14.53 -3.93 -5.37
C LYS A 187 14.36 -2.51 -5.89
N VAL A 188 15.42 -1.70 -5.82
CA VAL A 188 15.45 -0.32 -6.31
C VAL A 188 16.26 -0.19 -7.60
N ASP A 189 15.87 0.74 -8.46
CA ASP A 189 16.50 1.02 -9.77
C ASP A 189 17.71 1.97 -9.62
N THR A 190 17.77 2.73 -8.52
CA THR A 190 18.88 3.65 -8.20
C THR A 190 18.97 3.89 -6.70
N THR A 191 20.21 3.99 -6.20
CA THR A 191 20.51 4.33 -4.79
C THR A 191 21.31 5.61 -4.72
N ILE A 192 20.76 6.64 -4.06
CA ILE A 192 21.39 7.94 -3.86
C ILE A 192 21.97 7.96 -2.43
N LYS A 193 23.30 7.88 -2.33
CA LYS A 193 24.03 7.77 -1.05
C LYS A 193 24.04 9.08 -0.24
N ARG A 194 24.52 9.01 1.01
CA ARG A 194 24.71 10.15 1.92
C ARG A 194 25.77 11.11 1.34
N THR A 195 25.62 12.42 1.54
CA THR A 195 26.65 13.41 1.20
C THR A 195 27.35 13.95 2.46
N TYR A 196 28.63 14.28 2.34
CA TYR A 196 29.49 14.72 3.45
C TYR A 196 30.10 16.11 3.15
N PRO A 197 29.28 17.19 3.10
CA PRO A 197 29.79 18.54 2.87
C PRO A 197 30.64 19.04 4.05
N LEU A 198 31.67 19.85 3.75
CA LEU A 198 32.53 20.46 4.76
C LEU A 198 31.80 21.49 5.64
N PHE A 199 30.87 22.24 5.04
CA PHE A 199 29.99 23.18 5.73
C PHE A 199 28.64 23.26 5.00
N HIS A 200 27.55 23.27 5.77
CA HIS A 200 26.20 23.57 5.29
C HIS A 200 25.36 24.03 6.49
N PHE A 201 24.53 25.05 6.29
CA PHE A 201 23.55 25.51 7.28
C PHE A 201 22.15 25.32 6.68
N GLY A 202 21.25 24.66 7.43
CA GLY A 202 20.00 24.16 6.88
C GLY A 202 18.74 24.60 7.61
N THR A 203 18.78 24.68 8.94
CA THR A 203 17.57 24.81 9.77
C THR A 203 17.79 25.70 10.99
N ALA A 204 16.77 26.47 11.36
CA ALA A 204 16.73 27.25 12.59
C ALA A 204 15.36 27.14 13.26
N ASP A 205 15.32 26.53 14.43
CA ASP A 205 14.10 26.40 15.24
C ASP A 205 14.04 27.52 16.27
N TRP A 206 12.85 28.05 16.53
CA TRP A 206 12.65 29.11 17.52
C TRP A 206 11.36 28.89 18.32
N SER A 207 11.42 29.21 19.61
CA SER A 207 10.26 29.22 20.50
C SER A 207 10.40 30.34 21.52
N VAL A 208 9.39 31.20 21.61
CA VAL A 208 9.28 32.27 22.60
C VAL A 208 8.07 31.98 23.48
N ILE A 209 8.28 32.00 24.81
CA ILE A 209 7.23 31.84 25.81
C ILE A 209 7.34 32.99 26.80
N ASN A 210 6.33 33.84 26.90
CA ASN A 210 6.25 34.91 27.89
C ASN A 210 5.22 34.54 28.97
N THR A 211 5.66 34.49 30.22
CA THR A 211 4.80 34.52 31.41
C THR A 211 4.81 35.93 32.01
N GLN A 212 3.63 36.44 32.32
CA GLN A 212 3.41 37.63 33.13
C GLN A 212 2.50 37.26 34.31
N GLU A 213 2.78 37.77 35.51
CA GLU A 213 1.93 37.55 36.68
C GLU A 213 1.83 38.86 37.48
N LYS A 214 0.62 39.20 37.94
CA LYS A 214 0.30 40.53 38.49
C LYS A 214 1.14 40.94 39.72
N GLN A 215 1.81 40.00 40.37
CA GLN A 215 2.60 40.23 41.60
C GLN A 215 4.05 39.73 41.50
N ALA A 216 4.51 39.33 40.30
CA ALA A 216 5.87 38.82 40.08
C ALA A 216 6.53 39.44 38.83
N THR A 217 7.84 39.25 38.68
CA THR A 217 8.56 39.63 37.45
C THR A 217 8.11 38.78 36.27
N SER A 218 8.09 39.36 35.07
CA SER A 218 7.81 38.61 33.84
C SER A 218 8.98 37.70 33.49
N ASP A 219 8.66 36.44 33.22
CA ASP A 219 9.60 35.41 32.80
C ASP A 219 9.40 35.11 31.32
N THR A 220 10.26 35.69 30.49
CA THR A 220 10.33 35.43 29.05
C THR A 220 11.43 34.43 28.78
N ARG A 221 11.06 33.33 28.13
CA ARG A 221 11.95 32.24 27.73
C ARG A 221 12.07 32.24 26.22
N VAL A 222 13.29 32.14 25.72
CA VAL A 222 13.59 32.07 24.29
C VAL A 222 14.49 30.88 24.04
N VAL A 223 13.98 29.89 23.31
CA VAL A 223 14.76 28.75 22.83
C VAL A 223 15.07 28.99 21.36
N LEU A 224 16.36 28.98 21.02
CA LEU A 224 16.84 29.03 19.64
C LEU A 224 17.63 27.74 19.36
N GLY A 225 17.29 27.04 18.29
CA GLY A 225 18.02 25.89 17.77
C GLY A 225 18.58 26.18 16.38
N LEU A 226 19.78 25.71 16.09
CA LEU A 226 20.47 25.86 14.81
C LEU A 226 20.99 24.49 14.35
N GLY A 227 20.63 24.11 13.13
CA GLY A 227 20.97 22.83 12.52
C GLY A 227 21.76 23.01 11.22
N GLY A 228 22.89 22.30 11.14
CA GLY A 228 23.73 22.26 9.95
C GLY A 228 24.55 20.97 9.85
N VAL A 229 25.57 21.03 8.99
CA VAL A 229 26.60 20.01 8.82
C VAL A 229 27.97 20.69 8.81
N ILE A 230 28.90 20.21 9.63
CA ILE A 230 30.29 20.69 9.70
C ILE A 230 31.21 19.46 9.60
N LEU A 231 32.23 19.51 8.74
CA LEU A 231 33.15 18.39 8.48
C LEU A 231 32.44 17.05 8.18
N GLY A 232 31.31 17.10 7.45
CA GLY A 232 30.49 15.93 7.11
C GLY A 232 29.65 15.33 8.26
N GLY A 233 29.85 15.79 9.50
CA GLY A 233 29.01 15.47 10.65
C GLY A 233 27.86 16.46 10.81
N GLU A 234 26.70 15.98 11.27
CA GLU A 234 25.60 16.82 11.75
C GLU A 234 26.10 17.73 12.86
N THR A 235 25.73 19.01 12.84
CA THR A 235 25.93 19.93 13.97
C THR A 235 24.59 20.51 14.38
N ASN A 236 24.17 20.22 15.61
CA ASN A 236 23.00 20.82 16.23
C ASN A 236 23.46 21.64 17.45
N VAL A 237 23.08 22.92 17.48
CA VAL A 237 23.34 23.85 18.60
C VAL A 237 22.01 24.40 19.08
N SER A 238 21.81 24.58 20.38
CA SER A 238 20.67 25.35 20.89
C SER A 238 21.02 26.14 22.15
N ILE A 239 20.29 27.22 22.38
CA ILE A 239 20.45 28.15 23.50
C ILE A 239 19.08 28.35 24.16
N ASN A 240 19.01 28.16 25.47
CA ASN A 240 17.81 28.38 26.28
C ASN A 240 17.98 29.66 27.11
N TYR A 241 17.50 30.79 26.60
CA TYR A 241 17.58 32.06 27.31
C TYR A 241 16.36 32.27 28.22
N HIS A 242 16.61 32.85 29.40
CA HIS A 242 15.60 33.25 30.40
C HIS A 242 15.81 34.72 30.78
N SER A 243 14.74 35.52 30.81
CA SER A 243 14.84 36.94 31.23
C SER A 243 15.07 37.13 32.74
N THR A 244 14.91 36.06 33.52
CA THR A 244 14.98 36.08 34.99
C THR A 244 16.33 35.59 35.55
N GLN A 245 17.24 35.07 34.70
CA GLN A 245 18.52 34.49 35.11
C GLN A 245 19.62 34.82 34.10
N PRO A 246 20.89 35.00 34.51
CA PRO A 246 22.00 35.15 33.59
C PRO A 246 22.27 33.83 32.84
N LEU A 247 22.56 33.92 31.53
CA LEU A 247 22.86 32.75 30.69
C LEU A 247 24.12 32.03 31.18
N GLN A 248 24.00 30.73 31.45
CA GLN A 248 25.10 29.86 31.87
C GLN A 248 25.55 28.94 30.73
N GLU A 249 26.64 28.21 30.94
CA GLU A 249 27.09 27.18 29.99
C GLU A 249 26.09 26.01 29.91
N ARG A 250 25.46 25.63 31.03
CA ARG A 250 24.45 24.54 31.09
C ARG A 250 23.23 24.78 30.21
N ASP A 251 22.88 26.05 29.97
CA ASP A 251 21.69 26.46 29.21
C ASP A 251 21.90 26.34 27.69
N GLN A 252 23.16 26.13 27.29
CA GLN A 252 23.59 25.91 25.91
C GLN A 252 23.76 24.41 25.66
N TYR A 253 23.36 23.95 24.48
CA TYR A 253 23.59 22.59 24.01
C TYR A 253 24.30 22.64 22.66
N TYR A 254 25.29 21.78 22.47
CA TYR A 254 26.01 21.65 21.21
C TYR A 254 26.41 20.19 21.01
N LEU A 255 26.09 19.63 19.84
CA LEU A 255 26.44 18.27 19.48
C LEU A 255 26.88 18.22 18.01
N TRP A 256 28.07 17.68 17.79
CA TRP A 256 28.55 17.21 16.50
C TRP A 256 28.39 15.69 16.41
N ARG A 257 27.82 15.17 15.32
CA ARG A 257 27.62 13.74 15.05
C ARG A 257 27.99 13.36 13.62
N LEU A 258 29.13 12.70 13.46
CA LEU A 258 29.48 12.00 12.23
C LEU A 258 28.96 10.56 12.30
N ALA A 259 28.24 10.11 11.27
CA ALA A 259 27.83 8.72 11.17
C ALA A 259 27.90 8.17 9.73
N ASN A 260 28.19 6.86 9.68
CA ASN A 260 28.26 6.02 8.49
C ASN A 260 27.93 4.58 8.88
N ASN A 261 26.70 4.12 8.59
CA ASN A 261 26.25 2.77 8.95
C ASN A 261 26.96 1.65 8.17
N ASP A 262 27.58 1.97 7.02
CA ASP A 262 28.33 1.03 6.18
C ASP A 262 29.72 0.67 6.77
N SER A 263 30.15 1.35 7.84
CA SER A 263 31.46 1.17 8.48
C SER A 263 31.50 -0.02 9.44
N HIS A 264 32.49 -0.89 9.29
CA HIS A 264 32.66 -2.09 10.12
C HIS A 264 33.26 -1.83 11.51
N LEU A 265 34.08 -0.78 11.67
CA LEU A 265 34.78 -0.51 12.95
C LEU A 265 33.91 0.31 13.91
N PHE A 266 33.48 1.49 13.49
CA PHE A 266 32.59 2.39 14.22
C PHE A 266 31.59 3.00 13.24
N LYS A 267 30.31 3.08 13.62
CA LYS A 267 29.22 3.62 12.79
C LYS A 267 28.87 5.05 13.16
N GLN A 268 29.15 5.48 14.40
CA GLN A 268 28.89 6.83 14.88
C GLN A 268 30.07 7.34 15.73
N VAL A 269 30.41 8.61 15.53
CA VAL A 269 31.33 9.41 16.35
C VAL A 269 30.63 10.71 16.71
N MET A 270 30.60 11.04 18.00
CA MET A 270 29.89 12.19 18.55
C MET A 270 30.83 13.00 19.44
N ALA A 271 30.72 14.33 19.41
CA ALA A 271 31.49 15.25 20.23
C ALA A 271 30.64 16.46 20.69
N GLY A 272 30.90 16.97 21.89
CA GLY A 272 30.12 18.03 22.53
C GLY A 272 29.35 17.52 23.74
N LYS A 273 28.13 18.02 23.95
CA LYS A 273 27.25 17.61 25.06
C LYS A 273 26.59 16.26 24.73
N ILE A 274 27.23 15.17 25.14
CA ILE A 274 26.79 13.80 24.89
C ILE A 274 25.84 13.30 25.99
N PHE A 275 24.89 12.43 25.61
CA PHE A 275 24.06 11.71 26.55
C PHE A 275 24.60 10.28 26.74
N GLY A 276 25.01 9.95 27.97
CA GLY A 276 25.42 8.61 28.35
C GLY A 276 24.29 7.86 29.07
N GLN A 277 24.11 6.57 28.78
CA GLN A 277 23.26 5.68 29.58
C GLN A 277 23.95 5.31 30.90
N SER A 278 24.21 6.32 31.75
CA SER A 278 24.93 6.21 33.00
C SER A 278 24.19 5.33 34.02
N THR A 279 24.93 4.56 34.83
CA THR A 279 24.39 3.85 35.99
C THR A 279 24.28 4.80 37.20
N ALA A 280 25.25 5.71 37.34
CA ALA A 280 25.20 6.79 38.32
C ALA A 280 24.19 7.88 37.93
N SER A 281 23.67 8.61 38.93
CA SER A 281 22.70 9.69 38.77
C SER A 281 23.36 11.00 38.34
N ILE A 282 23.70 11.10 37.05
CA ILE A 282 24.23 12.33 36.44
C ILE A 282 23.06 13.26 36.05
N PHE A 283 22.97 14.43 36.69
CA PHE A 283 21.90 15.43 36.45
C PHE A 283 22.34 16.64 35.62
N ALA A 284 23.62 16.73 35.26
CA ALA A 284 24.18 17.80 34.45
C ALA A 284 24.74 17.26 33.12
N PRO A 285 24.85 18.07 32.05
CA PRO A 285 25.39 17.61 30.78
C PRO A 285 26.82 17.05 30.89
N ILE A 286 27.16 16.13 29.98
CA ILE A 286 28.50 15.55 29.86
C ILE A 286 29.16 16.13 28.59
N VAL A 287 30.15 17.01 28.76
CA VAL A 287 30.95 17.55 27.65
C VAL A 287 32.06 16.57 27.33
N GLY A 288 32.07 15.99 26.13
CA GLY A 288 33.04 14.96 25.79
C GLY A 288 32.87 14.38 24.39
N ALA A 289 33.28 13.12 24.24
CA ALA A 289 33.20 12.36 23.00
C ALA A 289 32.63 10.94 23.22
N GLN A 290 31.93 10.43 22.21
CA GLN A 290 31.38 9.07 22.18
C GLN A 290 31.66 8.41 20.83
N VAL A 291 32.01 7.13 20.85
CA VAL A 291 32.22 6.29 19.65
C VAL A 291 31.43 5.00 19.82
N THR A 292 30.72 4.58 18.78
CA THR A 292 29.94 3.34 18.79
C THR A 292 29.82 2.70 17.40
N ASN A 293 29.68 1.38 17.35
CA ASN A 293 29.29 0.64 16.15
C ASN A 293 27.79 0.25 16.13
N ALA A 294 26.99 0.73 17.08
CA ALA A 294 25.53 0.67 17.01
C ALA A 294 25.04 1.54 15.84
N PRO A 295 24.07 1.08 15.03
CA PRO A 295 23.55 1.84 13.90
C PRO A 295 22.81 3.11 14.36
N THR A 296 22.74 4.13 13.49
CA THR A 296 21.93 5.33 13.75
C THR A 296 20.43 5.07 13.75
N THR A 297 19.99 3.91 13.27
CA THR A 297 18.59 3.57 13.00
C THR A 297 18.19 2.30 13.76
N TYR A 298 16.95 2.25 14.21
CA TYR A 298 16.38 1.01 14.75
C TYR A 298 16.33 -0.05 13.63
N ARG A 299 16.88 -1.24 13.90
CA ARG A 299 16.74 -2.39 12.99
C ARG A 299 15.26 -2.67 12.78
N ARG A 300 14.82 -2.80 11.53
CA ARG A 300 13.41 -3.07 11.21
C ARG A 300 13.08 -4.56 11.40
N SER A 301 13.94 -5.46 10.94
CA SER A 301 13.79 -6.92 11.07
C SER A 301 14.74 -7.51 12.12
N PHE A 302 14.24 -8.50 12.88
CA PHE A 302 15.01 -9.30 13.85
C PHE A 302 15.36 -10.70 13.30
N GLY A 303 14.58 -11.22 12.35
CA GLY A 303 14.81 -12.52 11.70
C GLY A 303 13.50 -13.18 11.28
N THR A 304 13.47 -14.52 11.23
CA THR A 304 12.26 -15.34 11.05
C THR A 304 11.98 -16.24 12.26
N TYR A 305 10.70 -16.52 12.49
CA TYR A 305 10.18 -17.48 13.48
C TYR A 305 9.33 -18.54 12.77
N THR A 306 9.64 -19.81 13.01
CA THR A 306 8.84 -20.93 12.50
C THR A 306 7.58 -21.12 13.34
N LEU A 307 6.43 -20.75 12.78
CA LEU A 307 5.10 -20.96 13.37
C LEU A 307 4.47 -22.20 12.75
N SER A 308 4.47 -23.31 13.48
CA SER A 308 3.79 -24.55 13.08
C SER A 308 2.73 -24.98 14.10
N ASN A 309 1.65 -25.59 13.60
CA ASN A 309 0.54 -26.10 14.40
C ASN A 309 -0.32 -27.05 13.54
N THR A 310 -1.46 -27.50 14.07
CA THR A 310 -2.47 -28.28 13.34
C THR A 310 -3.80 -27.52 13.20
N THR A 311 -4.52 -27.81 12.13
CA THR A 311 -5.90 -27.44 11.85
C THR A 311 -6.61 -28.68 11.25
N GLN A 312 -7.78 -28.54 10.63
CA GLN A 312 -8.43 -29.67 9.98
C GLN A 312 -7.77 -29.97 8.61
N PRO A 313 -7.72 -31.25 8.17
CA PRO A 313 -7.06 -31.61 6.91
C PRO A 313 -7.56 -30.84 5.68
N ASN A 314 -6.65 -30.53 4.76
CA ASN A 314 -6.89 -29.76 3.53
C ASN A 314 -7.38 -28.30 3.69
N TRP A 315 -7.56 -27.78 4.90
CA TRP A 315 -7.90 -26.36 5.12
C TRP A 315 -6.79 -25.43 4.61
N ILE A 316 -7.16 -24.24 4.14
CA ILE A 316 -6.20 -23.20 3.73
C ILE A 316 -5.95 -22.28 4.92
N VAL A 317 -4.68 -22.05 5.26
CA VAL A 317 -4.28 -21.10 6.30
C VAL A 317 -3.58 -19.92 5.63
N GLU A 318 -4.07 -18.70 5.87
CA GLU A 318 -3.42 -17.44 5.47
C GLU A 318 -2.71 -16.81 6.67
N LEU A 319 -1.44 -16.43 6.48
CA LEU A 319 -0.63 -15.69 7.43
C LEU A 319 -0.64 -14.20 7.09
N TYR A 320 -1.20 -13.41 7.99
CA TYR A 320 -1.06 -11.95 8.00
C TYR A 320 -0.08 -11.52 9.10
N VAL A 321 0.73 -10.51 8.81
CA VAL A 321 1.58 -9.80 9.80
C VAL A 321 1.30 -8.31 9.69
N ASN A 322 0.93 -7.68 10.81
CA ASN A 322 0.50 -6.28 10.86
C ASN A 322 -0.59 -5.95 9.81
N ASN A 323 -1.57 -6.86 9.69
CA ASN A 323 -2.69 -6.83 8.74
C ASN A 323 -2.33 -7.00 7.24
N THR A 324 -1.06 -7.08 6.86
CA THR A 324 -0.62 -7.40 5.49
C THR A 324 -0.54 -8.91 5.27
N LEU A 325 -1.03 -9.43 4.13
CA LEU A 325 -0.91 -10.86 3.77
C LEU A 325 0.55 -11.18 3.39
N VAL A 326 1.16 -12.14 4.10
CA VAL A 326 2.58 -12.51 3.96
C VAL A 326 2.76 -13.86 3.27
N SER A 327 1.89 -14.82 3.57
CA SER A 327 1.97 -16.18 3.06
C SER A 327 0.62 -16.88 3.18
N TYR A 328 0.42 -17.98 2.46
CA TYR A 328 -0.60 -18.97 2.78
C TYR A 328 -0.07 -20.37 2.51
N VAL A 329 -0.61 -21.37 3.22
CA VAL A 329 -0.34 -22.79 2.98
C VAL A 329 -1.64 -23.58 3.06
N ARG A 330 -1.74 -24.69 2.33
CA ARG A 330 -2.78 -25.70 2.60
C ARG A 330 -2.24 -26.67 3.65
N ALA A 331 -3.03 -26.92 4.69
CA ALA A 331 -2.73 -27.94 5.68
C ALA A 331 -2.78 -29.35 5.06
N ASP A 332 -1.89 -30.23 5.49
CA ASP A 332 -1.75 -31.57 4.90
C ASP A 332 -2.86 -32.55 5.31
N ALA A 333 -2.69 -33.84 5.01
CA ALA A 333 -3.65 -34.89 5.35
C ALA A 333 -3.78 -35.14 6.87
N SER A 334 -2.78 -34.74 7.68
CA SER A 334 -2.86 -34.73 9.15
C SER A 334 -3.40 -33.39 9.70
N GLY A 335 -3.60 -32.40 8.83
CA GLY A 335 -3.96 -31.04 9.21
C GLY A 335 -2.77 -30.20 9.67
N TYR A 336 -1.53 -30.68 9.55
CA TYR A 336 -0.33 -29.93 9.93
C TYR A 336 -0.04 -28.80 8.94
N TYR A 337 0.44 -27.67 9.47
CA TYR A 337 0.88 -26.52 8.68
C TYR A 337 2.07 -25.82 9.36
N THR A 338 2.88 -25.11 8.56
CA THR A 338 4.04 -24.36 9.03
C THR A 338 4.27 -23.09 8.21
N PHE A 339 4.77 -22.04 8.86
CA PHE A 339 5.16 -20.77 8.24
C PHE A 339 6.50 -20.28 8.78
N GLU A 340 7.30 -19.60 7.95
CA GLU A 340 8.32 -18.67 8.45
C GLU A 340 7.73 -17.26 8.55
N VAL A 341 7.40 -16.86 9.79
CA VAL A 341 6.89 -15.53 10.10
C VAL A 341 8.07 -14.54 10.17
N PRO A 342 8.12 -13.47 9.35
CA PRO A 342 9.11 -12.42 9.52
C PRO A 342 8.86 -11.67 10.83
N LEU A 343 9.91 -11.54 11.64
CA LEU A 343 9.90 -10.86 12.91
C LEU A 343 10.42 -9.42 12.74
N VAL A 344 9.60 -8.43 13.07
CA VAL A 344 10.03 -7.03 13.19
C VAL A 344 10.15 -6.61 14.65
N TYR A 345 11.06 -5.66 14.94
CA TYR A 345 11.23 -5.11 16.28
C TYR A 345 9.97 -4.33 16.73
N GLY A 346 9.74 -4.25 18.04
CA GLY A 346 8.53 -3.65 18.61
C GLY A 346 7.43 -4.69 18.84
N SER A 347 6.25 -4.50 18.24
CA SER A 347 5.09 -5.39 18.38
C SER A 347 4.57 -5.81 17.00
N SER A 348 4.54 -7.11 16.74
CA SER A 348 4.07 -7.73 15.49
C SER A 348 2.74 -8.44 15.73
N LEU A 349 1.65 -7.96 15.15
CA LEU A 349 0.37 -8.66 15.17
C LEU A 349 0.37 -9.75 14.09
N VAL A 350 0.55 -11.00 14.51
CA VAL A 350 0.41 -12.18 13.66
C VAL A 350 -1.04 -12.62 13.69
N LYS A 351 -1.69 -12.64 12.53
CA LYS A 351 -3.09 -13.08 12.38
C LYS A 351 -3.13 -14.24 11.39
N LEU A 352 -3.57 -15.40 11.86
CA LEU A 352 -3.91 -16.53 11.00
C LEU A 352 -5.40 -16.48 10.68
N LYS A 353 -5.73 -16.57 9.39
CA LYS A 353 -7.07 -16.96 8.95
C LYS A 353 -7.04 -18.40 8.45
N PHE A 354 -8.12 -19.13 8.67
CA PHE A 354 -8.28 -20.54 8.31
C PHE A 354 -9.59 -20.68 7.53
N TYR A 355 -9.53 -21.31 6.35
CA TYR A 355 -10.67 -21.50 5.46
C TYR A 355 -10.91 -22.99 5.21
N GLY A 356 -12.09 -23.46 5.57
CA GLY A 356 -12.54 -24.83 5.32
C GLY A 356 -13.04 -25.05 3.89
N PRO A 357 -12.99 -26.29 3.37
CA PRO A 357 -13.51 -26.62 2.03
C PRO A 357 -14.98 -26.27 1.80
N LEU A 358 -15.77 -26.11 2.88
CA LEU A 358 -17.19 -25.75 2.83
C LEU A 358 -17.45 -24.24 2.97
N GLY A 359 -16.40 -23.40 2.96
CA GLY A 359 -16.52 -21.94 3.14
C GLY A 359 -16.54 -21.48 4.60
N GLU A 360 -16.13 -22.34 5.52
CA GLU A 360 -15.98 -22.03 6.95
C GLU A 360 -14.80 -21.07 7.17
N GLU A 361 -14.96 -19.96 7.89
CA GLU A 361 -13.84 -19.08 8.29
C GLU A 361 -13.59 -19.15 9.81
N ARG A 362 -12.33 -19.37 10.20
CA ARG A 362 -11.83 -19.19 11.57
C ARG A 362 -10.66 -18.20 11.56
N THR A 363 -10.51 -17.42 12.63
CA THR A 363 -9.35 -16.53 12.84
C THR A 363 -8.64 -16.91 14.15
N SER A 364 -7.31 -16.75 14.19
CA SER A 364 -6.50 -16.74 15.41
C SER A 364 -5.53 -15.56 15.35
N GLU A 365 -5.32 -14.88 16.48
CA GLU A 365 -4.42 -13.71 16.57
C GLU A 365 -3.41 -13.91 17.70
N GLN A 366 -2.15 -13.57 17.44
CA GLN A 366 -1.03 -13.63 18.37
C GLN A 366 -0.17 -12.37 18.21
N ASN A 367 0.05 -11.63 19.29
CA ASN A 367 0.96 -10.48 19.28
C ASN A 367 2.36 -10.92 19.77
N ILE A 368 3.35 -10.90 18.87
CA ILE A 368 4.76 -11.18 19.20
C ILE A 368 5.45 -9.85 19.48
N SER A 369 6.09 -9.68 20.65
CA SER A 369 6.87 -8.49 20.97
C SER A 369 8.36 -8.80 21.05
N ILE A 370 9.17 -7.94 20.43
CA ILE A 370 10.63 -8.02 20.43
C ILE A 370 11.17 -6.66 20.87
N PRO A 371 11.54 -6.51 22.15
CA PRO A 371 12.12 -5.26 22.64
C PRO A 371 13.50 -4.98 22.04
N PHE A 372 13.83 -3.70 21.93
CA PHE A 372 15.01 -3.19 21.23
C PHE A 372 16.35 -3.46 21.95
N ASN A 373 16.35 -4.16 23.08
CA ASN A 373 17.56 -4.54 23.83
C ASN A 373 18.16 -5.90 23.40
N PHE A 374 17.51 -6.65 22.51
CA PHE A 374 18.06 -7.89 21.96
C PHE A 374 18.87 -7.63 20.70
N LEU A 375 20.11 -8.13 20.68
CA LEU A 375 20.94 -8.17 19.47
C LEU A 375 20.64 -9.44 18.66
N PRO A 376 20.67 -9.37 17.31
CA PRO A 376 20.64 -10.55 16.44
C PRO A 376 21.81 -11.50 16.72
N LYS A 377 21.64 -12.79 16.41
CA LYS A 377 22.69 -13.80 16.62
C LYS A 377 23.99 -13.40 15.89
N ASN A 378 25.12 -13.56 16.58
CA ASN A 378 26.49 -13.21 16.18
C ASN A 378 26.77 -11.70 16.06
N GLU A 379 25.82 -10.80 16.32
CA GLU A 379 26.07 -9.36 16.22
C GLU A 379 26.65 -8.79 17.54
N PHE A 380 27.63 -7.91 17.41
CA PHE A 380 28.38 -7.29 18.51
C PHE A 380 28.24 -5.77 18.44
N GLU A 381 27.74 -5.16 19.52
CA GLU A 381 27.65 -3.71 19.66
C GLU A 381 28.45 -3.21 20.84
N TYR A 382 29.20 -2.12 20.65
CA TYR A 382 29.91 -1.42 21.71
C TYR A 382 29.69 0.09 21.65
N THR A 383 29.79 0.73 22.81
CA THR A 383 29.77 2.18 22.98
C THR A 383 30.85 2.56 23.98
N ALA A 384 31.76 3.44 23.58
CA ALA A 384 32.73 4.10 24.44
C ALA A 384 32.34 5.57 24.57
N SER A 385 32.41 6.13 25.78
CA SER A 385 32.16 7.54 26.07
C SER A 385 33.15 8.06 27.10
N ALA A 386 33.65 9.28 26.93
CA ALA A 386 34.49 9.96 27.92
C ALA A 386 34.25 11.47 27.88
N GLY A 387 34.29 12.13 29.03
CA GLY A 387 34.02 13.57 29.15
C GLY A 387 34.10 14.10 30.58
N ILE A 388 33.62 15.34 30.74
CA ILE A 388 33.53 16.08 32.00
C ILE A 388 32.05 16.43 32.23
N VAL A 389 31.58 16.27 33.46
CA VAL A 389 30.21 16.62 33.88
C VAL A 389 30.16 18.10 34.28
N GLU A 390 29.14 18.84 33.83
CA GLU A 390 28.90 20.25 34.20
C GLU A 390 28.26 20.40 35.61
N ASP A 391 28.73 19.61 36.58
CA ASP A 391 28.21 19.57 37.96
C ASP A 391 28.76 20.67 38.87
N GLY A 392 29.68 21.50 38.37
CA GLY A 392 30.36 22.57 39.12
C GLY A 392 31.68 22.15 39.77
N ILE A 393 31.95 20.83 39.88
CA ILE A 393 33.25 20.29 40.31
C ILE A 393 34.02 19.62 39.14
N GLN A 394 33.45 19.63 37.93
CA GLN A 394 34.02 19.09 36.71
C GLN A 394 34.36 17.59 36.83
N SER A 395 33.40 16.80 37.34
CA SER A 395 33.61 15.36 37.52
C SER A 395 33.99 14.68 36.21
N LYS A 396 35.05 13.88 36.25
CA LYS A 396 35.53 13.08 35.12
C LYS A 396 34.62 11.87 34.96
N TYR A 397 34.05 11.72 33.77
CA TYR A 397 33.18 10.61 33.40
C TYR A 397 33.82 9.79 32.27
N SER A 398 33.76 8.47 32.37
CA SER A 398 33.87 7.59 31.22
C SER A 398 33.00 6.35 31.37
N ARG A 399 32.57 5.77 30.25
CA ARG A 399 31.82 4.51 30.23
C ARG A 399 32.17 3.74 28.97
N PHE A 400 32.51 2.47 29.15
CA PHE A 400 32.58 1.48 28.08
C PHE A 400 31.50 0.43 28.31
N SER A 401 30.75 0.10 27.28
CA SER A 401 29.75 -0.97 27.28
C SER A 401 29.83 -1.76 25.99
N ALA A 402 29.81 -3.09 26.08
CA ALA A 402 29.76 -4.01 24.95
C ALA A 402 28.67 -5.06 25.17
N ASN A 403 27.93 -5.41 24.12
CA ASN A 403 26.84 -6.38 24.12
C ASN A 403 26.99 -7.33 22.93
N TYR A 404 26.61 -8.60 23.09
CA TYR A 404 26.74 -9.64 22.08
C TYR A 404 25.49 -10.52 21.99
N GLY A 405 24.96 -10.69 20.78
CA GLY A 405 23.86 -11.60 20.49
C GLY A 405 24.33 -13.06 20.43
N LEU A 406 24.44 -13.74 21.57
CA LEU A 406 24.85 -15.14 21.66
C LEU A 406 23.91 -16.08 20.88
N THR A 407 22.60 -15.80 20.89
CA THR A 407 21.58 -16.54 20.13
C THR A 407 20.42 -15.64 19.69
N LYS A 408 19.46 -16.14 18.90
CA LYS A 408 18.18 -15.47 18.59
C LYS A 408 17.25 -15.26 19.81
N THR A 409 17.67 -15.67 21.01
CA THR A 409 16.92 -15.58 22.26
C THR A 409 17.76 -15.15 23.46
N VAL A 410 19.07 -14.91 23.31
CA VAL A 410 19.98 -14.53 24.41
C VAL A 410 20.97 -13.49 23.94
N THR A 411 20.98 -12.34 24.60
CA THR A 411 22.00 -11.28 24.49
C THR A 411 22.71 -11.17 25.84
N ILE A 412 24.04 -11.08 25.83
CA ILE A 412 24.87 -10.88 27.03
C ILE A 412 25.74 -9.66 26.79
N GLY A 413 25.88 -8.81 27.80
CA GLY A 413 26.73 -7.62 27.72
C GLY A 413 27.40 -7.29 29.05
N GLY A 414 28.25 -6.29 29.02
CA GLY A 414 28.98 -5.82 30.19
C GLY A 414 29.85 -4.62 29.85
N GLY A 415 30.55 -4.12 30.86
CA GLY A 415 31.31 -2.90 30.71
C GLY A 415 31.83 -2.36 32.03
N THR A 416 32.28 -1.11 31.98
CA THR A 416 32.62 -0.35 33.18
C THR A 416 32.25 1.10 32.99
N GLU A 417 31.75 1.68 34.06
CA GLU A 417 31.59 3.13 34.22
C GLU A 417 32.65 3.64 35.19
N TYR A 418 33.06 4.89 35.01
CA TYR A 418 33.90 5.64 35.91
C TYR A 418 33.30 7.04 36.08
N LEU A 419 33.05 7.45 37.32
CA LEU A 419 32.60 8.80 37.65
C LEU A 419 33.29 9.30 38.93
N SER A 420 34.10 10.35 38.83
CA SER A 420 34.95 10.79 39.94
C SER A 420 34.22 11.36 41.16
N SER A 421 32.93 11.71 41.05
CA SER A 421 32.10 12.14 42.19
C SER A 421 31.52 10.99 43.02
N VAL A 422 31.64 9.73 42.57
CA VAL A 422 31.11 8.56 43.29
C VAL A 422 32.11 8.08 44.34
N THR A 423 31.90 8.56 45.58
CA THR A 423 32.79 8.28 46.73
C THR A 423 32.76 6.83 47.23
N SER A 424 31.68 6.09 47.00
CA SER A 424 31.54 4.67 47.37
C SER A 424 32.36 3.70 46.50
N GLY A 425 32.92 4.20 45.40
CA GLY A 425 33.65 3.43 44.41
C GLY A 425 33.50 4.07 43.03
N PRO A 426 34.48 4.88 42.56
CA PRO A 426 34.31 5.65 41.33
C PRO A 426 34.28 4.77 40.09
N THR A 427 34.90 3.59 40.13
CA THR A 427 34.86 2.59 39.05
C THR A 427 33.77 1.55 39.34
N MET A 428 32.81 1.44 38.43
CA MET A 428 31.61 0.61 38.53
C MET A 428 31.55 -0.38 37.35
N PRO A 429 32.23 -1.54 37.42
CA PRO A 429 32.09 -2.58 36.41
C PRO A 429 30.71 -3.25 36.50
N PHE A 430 30.13 -3.57 35.36
CA PHE A 430 28.79 -4.15 35.26
C PHE A 430 28.71 -5.28 34.23
N ILE A 431 27.75 -6.18 34.44
CA ILE A 431 27.34 -7.23 33.51
C ILE A 431 25.82 -7.17 33.34
N ASN A 432 25.34 -7.41 32.13
CA ASN A 432 23.92 -7.53 31.82
C ASN A 432 23.66 -8.81 31.02
N SER A 433 22.43 -9.31 31.08
CA SER A 433 21.95 -10.40 30.26
C SER A 433 20.46 -10.25 29.99
N SER A 434 20.02 -10.62 28.80
CA SER A 434 18.60 -10.69 28.43
C SER A 434 18.32 -12.00 27.70
N ALA A 435 17.33 -12.74 28.19
CA ALA A 435 16.94 -14.06 27.72
C ALA A 435 15.43 -14.13 27.45
N ARG A 436 15.05 -14.44 26.21
CA ARG A 436 13.68 -14.67 25.75
C ARG A 436 13.38 -16.17 25.83
N LEU A 437 13.02 -16.62 27.04
CA LEU A 437 12.81 -18.04 27.37
C LEU A 437 11.67 -18.68 26.56
N PHE A 438 10.62 -17.91 26.31
CA PHE A 438 9.53 -18.26 25.39
C PHE A 438 9.22 -17.05 24.50
N ASN A 439 8.46 -17.23 23.40
CA ASN A 439 8.05 -16.11 22.54
C ASN A 439 7.36 -14.95 23.28
N ASN A 440 6.79 -15.26 24.45
CA ASN A 440 5.94 -14.41 25.26
C ASN A 440 6.56 -14.09 26.63
N LEU A 441 7.73 -14.63 26.97
CA LEU A 441 8.42 -14.46 28.27
C LEU A 441 9.86 -13.98 28.06
N LEU A 442 10.17 -12.84 28.68
CA LEU A 442 11.47 -12.18 28.68
C LEU A 442 11.97 -12.03 30.12
N LEU A 443 13.23 -12.42 30.32
CA LEU A 443 13.99 -12.19 31.54
C LEU A 443 15.17 -11.27 31.20
N SER A 444 15.40 -10.22 31.97
CA SER A 444 16.61 -9.39 31.89
C SER A 444 17.21 -9.22 33.29
N GLY A 445 18.53 -9.29 33.38
CA GLY A 445 19.30 -9.07 34.61
C GLY A 445 20.44 -8.08 34.37
N GLU A 446 20.71 -7.25 35.36
CA GLU A 446 21.83 -6.31 35.41
C GLU A 446 22.49 -6.40 36.79
N TYR A 447 23.81 -6.50 36.83
CA TYR A 447 24.60 -6.41 38.06
C TYR A 447 25.71 -5.39 37.88
N THR A 448 25.68 -4.31 38.68
CA THR A 448 26.75 -3.32 38.77
C THR A 448 27.44 -3.45 40.11
N TYR A 449 28.72 -3.83 40.07
CA TYR A 449 29.54 -4.06 41.26
C TYR A 449 29.55 -2.84 42.19
N GLY A 450 29.32 -3.07 43.48
CA GLY A 450 29.28 -2.01 44.50
C GLY A 450 28.03 -1.12 44.49
N VAL A 451 27.14 -1.22 43.49
CA VAL A 451 26.01 -0.30 43.31
C VAL A 451 24.65 -0.99 43.42
N ARG A 452 24.30 -1.85 42.45
CA ARG A 452 22.95 -2.46 42.37
C ARG A 452 22.94 -3.81 41.66
N THR A 453 21.91 -4.60 41.96
CA THR A 453 21.46 -5.75 41.18
C THR A 453 20.02 -5.51 40.76
N LYS A 454 19.68 -5.74 39.49
CA LYS A 454 18.31 -5.58 38.97
C LYS A 454 17.86 -6.81 38.21
N GLY A 455 16.67 -7.31 38.53
CA GLY A 455 15.93 -8.30 37.77
C GLY A 455 14.68 -7.69 37.11
N ILE A 456 14.38 -8.12 35.90
CA ILE A 456 13.18 -7.77 35.14
C ILE A 456 12.60 -9.06 34.54
N LEU A 457 11.33 -9.34 34.77
CA LEU A 457 10.58 -10.39 34.11
C LEU A 457 9.34 -9.79 33.46
N SER A 458 9.22 -9.92 32.14
CA SER A 458 8.08 -9.42 31.35
C SER A 458 7.41 -10.58 30.61
N TYR A 459 6.11 -10.75 30.84
CA TYR A 459 5.30 -11.84 30.30
C TYR A 459 4.02 -11.30 29.65
N ARG A 460 3.83 -11.58 28.35
CA ARG A 460 2.67 -11.10 27.56
C ARG A 460 1.85 -12.29 27.07
N LEU A 461 0.66 -12.51 27.61
CA LEU A 461 -0.24 -13.58 27.17
C LEU A 461 -0.85 -13.27 25.78
N PRO A 462 -1.24 -14.30 24.99
CA PRO A 462 -1.94 -14.10 23.71
C PRO A 462 -3.25 -13.33 23.82
N SER A 463 -3.90 -13.34 24.99
CA SER A 463 -5.07 -12.53 25.33
C SER A 463 -4.80 -11.02 25.41
N GLY A 464 -3.54 -10.59 25.30
CA GLY A 464 -3.12 -9.20 25.44
C GLY A 464 -2.83 -8.78 26.89
N ILE A 465 -3.04 -9.67 27.86
CA ILE A 465 -2.66 -9.46 29.27
C ILE A 465 -1.13 -9.40 29.36
N GLN A 466 -0.61 -8.46 30.14
CA GLN A 466 0.81 -8.24 30.37
C GLN A 466 1.10 -8.21 31.87
N LEU A 467 2.14 -8.94 32.27
CA LEU A 467 2.71 -8.96 33.61
C LEU A 467 4.16 -8.48 33.49
N GLU A 468 4.56 -7.53 34.33
CA GLU A 468 5.94 -7.09 34.47
C GLU A 468 6.31 -7.09 35.95
N LEU A 469 7.40 -7.77 36.31
CA LEU A 469 7.99 -7.79 37.64
C LEU A 469 9.39 -7.21 37.54
N ASN A 470 9.63 -6.09 38.22
CA ASN A 470 10.95 -5.49 38.39
C ASN A 470 11.35 -5.59 39.86
N ASP A 471 12.57 -6.03 40.14
CA ASP A 471 13.16 -6.03 41.48
C ASP A 471 14.57 -5.44 41.40
N THR A 472 14.90 -4.48 42.28
CA THR A 472 16.19 -3.79 42.28
C THR A 472 16.74 -3.71 43.71
N TRP A 473 17.81 -4.46 43.96
CA TRP A 473 18.55 -4.48 45.22
C TRP A 473 19.73 -3.52 45.16
N TYR A 474 19.81 -2.60 46.12
CA TYR A 474 20.85 -1.57 46.21
C TYR A 474 21.88 -1.93 47.28
N LYS A 475 23.16 -1.64 47.01
CA LYS A 475 24.23 -1.83 47.99
C LYS A 475 24.13 -0.74 49.07
N ARG A 476 23.96 -1.15 50.34
CA ARG A 476 24.00 -0.24 51.50
C ARG A 476 25.26 0.63 51.46
N GLY A 477 25.09 1.96 51.50
CA GLY A 477 26.18 2.94 51.47
C GLY A 477 26.71 3.28 50.07
N GLN A 478 26.08 2.81 48.99
CA GLN A 478 26.40 3.28 47.64
C GLN A 478 26.06 4.76 47.46
N THR A 479 26.84 5.47 46.64
CA THR A 479 26.70 6.90 46.33
C THR A 479 26.67 7.19 44.82
N ALA A 480 26.51 6.15 44.00
CA ALA A 480 26.42 6.27 42.55
C ALA A 480 25.03 6.74 42.12
N ILE A 481 23.99 6.09 42.65
CA ILE A 481 22.60 6.44 42.43
C ILE A 481 22.15 7.34 43.57
N ASN A 482 21.60 8.51 43.25
CA ASN A 482 21.17 9.51 44.22
C ASN A 482 19.80 9.15 44.83
N ASN A 483 19.75 8.01 45.52
CA ASN A 483 18.64 7.60 46.38
C ASN A 483 19.20 6.89 47.64
N THR A 484 18.36 6.76 48.66
CA THR A 484 18.70 6.05 49.92
C THR A 484 18.09 4.64 49.95
N TYR A 485 17.62 4.13 48.81
CA TYR A 485 16.83 2.90 48.76
C TYR A 485 17.70 1.68 49.04
N LEU A 486 17.11 0.65 49.64
CA LEU A 486 17.71 -0.66 49.82
C LEU A 486 17.17 -1.67 48.80
N GLU A 487 15.90 -1.56 48.47
CA GLU A 487 15.17 -2.48 47.61
C GLU A 487 13.94 -1.76 46.99
N GLU A 488 13.76 -1.89 45.68
CA GLU A 488 12.59 -1.40 44.93
C GLU A 488 11.94 -2.59 44.21
N ARG A 489 10.73 -2.96 44.64
CA ARG A 489 9.93 -4.07 44.07
C ARG A 489 8.69 -3.52 43.39
N LYS A 490 8.56 -3.76 42.09
CA LYS A 490 7.48 -3.20 41.27
C LYS A 490 6.80 -4.28 40.42
N ALA A 491 5.52 -4.52 40.67
CA ALA A 491 4.69 -5.44 39.91
C ALA A 491 3.64 -4.65 39.11
N ILE A 492 3.57 -4.89 37.81
CA ILE A 492 2.59 -4.28 36.91
C ILE A 492 1.80 -5.39 36.23
N VAL A 493 0.47 -5.32 36.30
CA VAL A 493 -0.45 -6.18 35.53
C VAL A 493 -1.34 -5.28 34.70
N SER A 494 -1.42 -5.50 33.39
CA SER A 494 -2.35 -4.77 32.52
C SER A 494 -3.09 -5.67 31.54
N ALA A 495 -4.32 -5.29 31.19
CA ALA A 495 -5.20 -6.10 30.35
C ALA A 495 -6.11 -5.22 29.48
N PRO A 496 -6.18 -5.45 28.16
CA PRO A 496 -7.24 -4.89 27.32
C PRO A 496 -8.50 -5.76 27.38
N PHE A 497 -9.66 -5.13 27.51
CA PHE A 497 -10.97 -5.76 27.43
C PHE A 497 -11.77 -5.18 26.28
N ARG A 498 -12.39 -6.03 25.46
CA ARG A 498 -13.22 -5.61 24.31
C ARG A 498 -14.55 -6.33 24.36
N GLY A 499 -15.65 -5.57 24.37
CA GLY A 499 -17.00 -6.05 24.21
C GLY A 499 -17.67 -5.42 22.98
N LYS A 500 -18.89 -5.85 22.66
CA LYS A 500 -19.61 -5.39 21.45
C LYS A 500 -19.81 -3.87 21.38
N ASN A 501 -20.00 -3.22 22.53
CA ASN A 501 -20.32 -1.80 22.66
C ASN A 501 -19.32 -1.02 23.54
N PHE A 502 -18.19 -1.63 23.95
CA PHE A 502 -17.17 -0.99 24.78
C PHE A 502 -15.77 -1.52 24.51
N SER A 503 -14.76 -0.69 24.73
CA SER A 503 -13.35 -1.11 24.76
C SER A 503 -12.67 -0.44 25.94
N ALA A 504 -12.06 -1.23 26.82
CA ALA A 504 -11.37 -0.77 28.02
C ALA A 504 -9.95 -1.34 28.11
N TYR A 505 -9.14 -0.70 28.94
CA TYR A 505 -7.80 -1.11 29.31
C TYR A 505 -7.64 -0.86 30.82
N THR A 506 -7.15 -1.86 31.55
CA THR A 506 -6.78 -1.70 32.95
C THR A 506 -5.27 -1.87 33.14
N ARG A 507 -4.72 -1.17 34.13
CA ARG A 507 -3.39 -1.38 34.68
C ARG A 507 -3.48 -1.34 36.20
N ILE A 508 -2.97 -2.37 36.87
CA ILE A 508 -2.63 -2.37 38.29
C ILE A 508 -1.11 -2.26 38.38
N THR A 509 -0.61 -1.29 39.15
CA THR A 509 0.80 -1.17 39.54
C THR A 509 0.87 -1.28 41.06
N VAL A 510 1.71 -2.16 41.58
CA VAL A 510 2.12 -2.18 43.00
C VAL A 510 3.61 -1.89 43.05
N ASP A 511 4.02 -0.92 43.85
CA ASP A 511 5.41 -0.44 43.88
C ASP A 511 5.83 -0.20 45.34
N GLN A 512 6.78 -1.01 45.82
CA GLN A 512 7.25 -1.06 47.20
C GLN A 512 8.72 -0.66 47.27
N ILE A 513 8.99 0.41 48.00
CA ILE A 513 10.34 0.95 48.21
C ILE A 513 10.70 0.80 49.68
N THR A 514 11.80 0.09 49.93
CA THR A 514 12.37 -0.13 51.27
C THR A 514 13.54 0.82 51.48
N LEU A 515 13.46 1.64 52.54
CA LEU A 515 14.49 2.57 52.98
C LEU A 515 15.15 2.03 54.26
N PRO A 516 16.24 2.64 54.78
CA PRO A 516 16.95 2.11 55.95
C PRO A 516 16.16 2.16 57.27
N THR A 517 15.08 2.94 57.33
CA THR A 517 14.31 3.23 58.56
C THR A 517 12.80 3.00 58.43
N THR A 518 12.30 2.71 57.23
CA THR A 518 10.87 2.57 56.92
C THR A 518 10.70 1.95 55.53
N ARG A 519 9.53 1.41 55.23
CA ARG A 519 9.08 1.09 53.87
C ARG A 519 7.78 1.81 53.55
N TYR A 520 7.60 2.14 52.29
CA TYR A 520 6.28 2.52 51.77
C TYR A 520 5.91 1.64 50.57
N THR A 521 4.62 1.49 50.34
CA THR A 521 4.07 0.78 49.20
C THR A 521 2.99 1.64 48.58
N THR A 522 3.11 1.90 47.28
CA THR A 522 2.08 2.56 46.49
C THR A 522 1.32 1.54 45.67
N THR A 523 0.07 1.81 45.38
CA THR A 523 -0.75 1.00 44.48
C THR A 523 -1.59 1.92 43.60
N GLU A 524 -1.46 1.75 42.30
CA GLU A 524 -2.22 2.45 41.27
C GLU A 524 -3.13 1.43 40.56
N TRP A 525 -4.43 1.70 40.48
CA TRP A 525 -5.35 0.94 39.64
C TRP A 525 -6.08 1.86 38.67
N LEU A 526 -5.60 1.85 37.42
CA LEU A 526 -6.15 2.56 36.29
C LEU A 526 -7.13 1.67 35.51
N VAL A 527 -8.25 2.25 35.10
CA VAL A 527 -9.24 1.71 34.15
C VAL A 527 -9.64 2.83 33.20
N SER A 528 -9.22 2.75 31.94
CA SER A 528 -9.61 3.71 30.89
C SER A 528 -10.34 2.99 29.76
N GLY A 529 -11.39 3.59 29.20
CA GLY A 529 -12.14 2.97 28.11
C GLY A 529 -13.23 3.83 27.50
N VAL A 530 -13.70 3.41 26.33
CA VAL A 530 -14.83 4.01 25.63
C VAL A 530 -16.08 3.15 25.83
N ILE A 531 -17.15 3.78 26.31
CA ILE A 531 -18.48 3.19 26.49
C ILE A 531 -19.49 4.13 25.81
N TRP A 532 -20.25 3.63 24.82
CA TRP A 532 -21.27 4.42 24.09
C TRP A 532 -20.79 5.80 23.57
N ASN A 533 -19.54 5.88 23.09
CA ASN A 533 -18.84 7.10 22.62
C ASN A 533 -18.45 8.11 23.72
N LEU A 534 -18.67 7.81 25.00
CA LEU A 534 -18.04 8.51 26.11
C LEU A 534 -16.68 7.86 26.39
N ASN A 535 -15.63 8.65 26.58
CA ASN A 535 -14.33 8.16 27.06
C ASN A 535 -14.26 8.40 28.57
N ALA A 536 -14.09 7.34 29.35
CA ALA A 536 -13.98 7.40 30.80
C ALA A 536 -12.61 6.90 31.25
N ASN A 537 -12.08 7.50 32.32
CA ASN A 537 -10.88 7.04 33.00
C ASN A 537 -11.10 7.09 34.52
N ILE A 538 -10.70 6.03 35.20
CA ILE A 538 -10.69 5.93 36.65
C ILE A 538 -9.26 5.58 37.04
N ASN A 539 -8.62 6.40 37.87
CA ASN A 539 -7.34 6.06 38.47
C ASN A 539 -7.47 6.10 39.99
N ASN A 540 -7.36 4.93 40.61
CA ASN A 540 -7.38 4.77 42.06
C ASN A 540 -5.93 4.72 42.54
N TYR A 541 -5.58 5.50 43.56
CA TYR A 541 -4.24 5.53 44.13
C TYR A 541 -4.31 5.30 45.64
N ALA A 542 -3.44 4.43 46.14
CA ALA A 542 -3.23 4.18 47.55
C ALA A 542 -1.75 4.32 47.91
N LEU A 543 -1.45 5.02 49.00
CA LEU A 543 -0.14 5.09 49.64
C LEU A 543 -0.24 4.46 51.04
N PHE A 544 0.51 3.39 51.25
CA PHE A 544 0.69 2.71 52.52
C PHE A 544 2.08 3.02 53.07
N THR A 545 2.17 3.43 54.34
CA THR A 545 3.43 3.61 55.06
C THR A 545 3.32 2.95 56.44
N GLU A 546 4.44 2.63 57.08
CA GLU A 546 4.41 2.04 58.43
C GLU A 546 4.09 3.03 59.56
N GLN A 547 4.06 4.33 59.25
CA GLN A 547 4.03 5.42 60.24
C GLN A 547 2.77 6.31 60.14
N ALA A 548 1.90 6.07 59.16
CA ALA A 548 0.66 6.83 58.97
C ALA A 548 -0.47 5.94 58.43
N SER A 549 -1.73 6.38 58.62
CA SER A 549 -2.90 5.74 58.01
C SER A 549 -2.82 5.75 56.47
N PRO A 550 -3.31 4.69 55.78
CA PRO A 550 -3.27 4.64 54.32
C PRO A 550 -4.01 5.81 53.67
N TYR A 551 -3.33 6.53 52.78
CA TYR A 551 -3.92 7.63 52.00
C TYR A 551 -4.44 7.08 50.67
N ILE A 552 -5.77 7.03 50.50
CA ILE A 552 -6.42 6.39 49.36
C ILE A 552 -7.40 7.37 48.71
N TYR A 553 -7.28 7.57 47.39
CA TYR A 553 -8.18 8.41 46.61
C TYR A 553 -8.46 7.85 45.20
N THR A 554 -9.55 8.31 44.58
CA THR A 554 -9.87 8.06 43.16
C THR A 554 -9.91 9.37 42.39
N ASN A 555 -9.25 9.40 41.24
CA ASN A 555 -9.48 10.38 40.17
C ASN A 555 -10.41 9.74 39.13
N LEU A 556 -11.65 10.24 39.02
CA LEU A 556 -12.57 9.93 37.93
C LEU A 556 -12.47 11.04 36.88
N SER A 557 -12.42 10.70 35.59
CA SER A 557 -12.69 11.65 34.52
C SER A 557 -13.55 11.04 33.41
N VAL A 558 -14.41 11.88 32.82
CA VAL A 558 -15.32 11.52 31.74
C VAL A 558 -15.27 12.61 30.67
N THR A 559 -15.06 12.21 29.43
CA THR A 559 -14.96 13.07 28.25
C THR A 559 -16.05 12.72 27.24
N ALA A 560 -16.79 13.75 26.81
CA ALA A 560 -17.90 13.66 25.87
C ALA A 560 -17.69 14.61 24.66
N MET A 561 -18.02 14.14 23.46
CA MET A 561 -18.09 14.98 22.25
C MET A 561 -19.49 15.57 22.12
N ILE A 562 -19.72 16.69 22.79
CA ILE A 562 -21.00 17.42 22.77
C ILE A 562 -21.05 18.28 21.50
N LEU A 563 -21.43 17.68 20.37
CA LEU A 563 -21.26 18.16 18.98
C LEU A 563 -19.90 17.79 18.36
N LYS A 564 -19.81 17.84 17.02
CA LYS A 564 -18.66 17.34 16.23
C LYS A 564 -17.34 18.09 16.46
N ASN A 565 -17.35 19.26 17.11
CA ASN A 565 -16.18 20.13 17.27
C ASN A 565 -16.03 20.71 18.69
N LEU A 566 -16.73 20.16 19.67
CA LEU A 566 -16.75 20.61 21.06
C LEU A 566 -16.61 19.40 21.99
N ARG A 567 -15.55 19.38 22.79
CA ARG A 567 -15.20 18.33 23.75
C ARG A 567 -15.40 18.88 25.15
N TYR A 568 -16.27 18.26 25.93
CA TYR A 568 -16.41 18.51 27.36
C TYR A 568 -15.69 17.41 28.13
N THR A 569 -14.97 17.76 29.19
CA THR A 569 -14.34 16.82 30.12
C THR A 569 -14.62 17.25 31.54
N GLN A 570 -15.24 16.36 32.32
CA GLN A 570 -15.40 16.51 33.76
C GLN A 570 -14.39 15.61 34.47
N GLN A 571 -13.81 16.08 35.57
CA GLN A 571 -12.89 15.34 36.42
C GLN A 571 -13.27 15.57 37.89
N VAL A 572 -13.22 14.53 38.71
CA VAL A 572 -13.57 14.57 40.14
C VAL A 572 -12.57 13.74 40.93
N GLN A 573 -12.09 14.27 42.04
CA GLN A 573 -11.18 13.59 42.96
C GLN A 573 -11.83 13.41 44.33
N TYR A 574 -11.83 12.16 44.84
CA TYR A 574 -12.45 11.78 46.11
C TYR A 574 -11.47 10.99 46.99
N GLU A 575 -11.38 11.34 48.27
CA GLU A 575 -10.51 10.71 49.28
C GLU A 575 -11.33 9.80 50.19
N TYR A 576 -11.02 8.50 50.22
CA TYR A 576 -11.77 7.53 51.04
C TYR A 576 -11.45 7.66 52.53
N GLY A 577 -10.19 7.92 52.88
CA GLY A 577 -9.73 7.94 54.28
C GLY A 577 -10.39 9.04 55.13
N SER A 578 -10.81 10.14 54.50
CA SER A 578 -11.52 11.26 55.14
C SER A 578 -12.95 11.46 54.63
N GLY A 579 -13.41 10.60 53.72
CA GLY A 579 -14.78 10.59 53.18
C GLY A 579 -15.18 11.80 52.32
N ARG A 580 -14.22 12.59 51.82
CA ARG A 580 -14.47 13.92 51.21
C ARG A 580 -14.01 14.02 49.75
N PHE A 581 -14.61 14.96 49.01
CA PHE A 581 -14.07 15.39 47.73
C PHE A 581 -12.83 16.27 47.93
N ILE A 582 -11.73 15.92 47.27
CA ILE A 582 -10.53 16.77 47.21
C ILE A 582 -10.78 17.92 46.25
N GLY A 583 -11.47 17.68 45.14
CA GLY A 583 -11.80 18.73 44.17
C GLY A 583 -12.48 18.21 42.90
N HIS A 584 -12.77 19.14 42.00
CA HIS A 584 -13.29 18.86 40.66
C HIS A 584 -12.66 19.80 39.63
N LYS A 585 -12.64 19.36 38.36
CA LYS A 585 -12.27 20.17 37.19
C LYS A 585 -13.27 19.95 36.08
N GLU A 586 -13.68 21.03 35.42
CA GLU A 586 -14.44 21.03 34.19
C GLU A 586 -13.64 21.70 33.08
N GLU A 587 -13.70 21.14 31.87
CA GLU A 587 -12.92 21.61 30.72
C GLU A 587 -13.74 21.52 29.43
N VAL A 588 -13.74 22.60 28.66
CA VAL A 588 -14.47 22.77 27.39
C VAL A 588 -13.47 23.17 26.31
N GLU A 589 -13.10 22.23 25.43
CA GLU A 589 -12.31 22.55 24.24
C GLU A 589 -13.20 22.62 23.00
N ARG A 590 -13.09 23.71 22.23
CA ARG A 590 -13.76 23.90 20.94
C ARG A 590 -12.74 24.10 19.82
N ARG A 591 -12.86 23.30 18.75
CA ARG A 591 -12.12 23.54 17.50
C ARG A 591 -12.77 24.70 16.73
N LEU A 592 -11.98 25.71 16.43
CA LEU A 592 -12.34 26.90 15.65
C LEU A 592 -11.76 26.77 14.24
N PHE A 593 -12.62 26.90 13.22
CA PHE A 593 -12.23 26.74 11.82
C PHE A 593 -11.50 25.40 11.57
N LYS A 594 -10.40 25.40 10.81
CA LYS A 594 -9.54 24.21 10.62
C LYS A 594 -8.39 24.14 11.64
N ASN A 595 -7.77 25.26 12.00
CA ASN A 595 -6.47 25.31 12.68
C ASN A 595 -6.49 26.03 14.04
N GLY A 596 -7.65 26.48 14.52
CA GLY A 596 -7.80 27.13 15.81
C GLY A 596 -8.37 26.21 16.88
N PHE A 597 -7.96 26.43 18.13
CA PHE A 597 -8.47 25.74 19.31
C PHE A 597 -8.72 26.76 20.42
N LEU A 598 -9.85 26.63 21.11
CA LEU A 598 -10.21 27.41 22.29
C LEU A 598 -10.42 26.42 23.44
N ASN A 599 -9.81 26.68 24.59
CA ASN A 599 -10.02 25.91 25.81
C ASN A 599 -10.53 26.84 26.93
N LEU A 600 -11.53 26.39 27.67
CA LEU A 600 -12.01 27.02 28.90
C LEU A 600 -12.02 25.94 29.99
N SER A 601 -11.35 26.16 31.11
CA SER A 601 -11.42 25.25 32.26
C SER A 601 -11.64 25.95 33.58
N TYR A 602 -12.36 25.27 34.47
CA TYR A 602 -12.62 25.63 35.85
C TYR A 602 -12.16 24.48 36.74
N GLU A 603 -11.34 24.74 37.75
CA GLU A 603 -10.83 23.75 38.68
C GLU A 603 -10.94 24.28 40.10
N ARG A 604 -11.50 23.47 41.00
CA ARG A 604 -11.68 23.83 42.41
C ARG A 604 -11.15 22.70 43.29
N ASN A 605 -9.97 22.91 43.86
CA ASN A 605 -9.44 22.07 44.92
C ASN A 605 -10.01 22.55 46.27
N ILE A 606 -10.89 21.73 46.83
CA ILE A 606 -11.60 21.96 48.09
C ILE A 606 -10.63 21.74 49.27
N ALA A 607 -9.75 20.74 49.18
CA ALA A 607 -8.82 20.39 50.26
C ALA A 607 -7.73 21.46 50.50
N SER A 608 -7.27 22.15 49.45
CA SER A 608 -6.31 23.27 49.55
C SER A 608 -6.94 24.66 49.42
N ASN A 609 -8.26 24.74 49.24
CA ASN A 609 -9.00 25.99 48.97
C ASN A 609 -8.44 26.81 47.78
N ILE A 610 -8.07 26.11 46.69
CA ILE A 610 -7.58 26.73 45.44
C ILE A 610 -8.69 26.69 44.38
N GLU A 611 -9.00 27.85 43.80
CA GLU A 611 -9.81 28.03 42.59
C GLU A 611 -8.91 28.46 41.43
N ASN A 612 -8.97 27.72 40.32
CA ASN A 612 -8.30 27.99 39.07
C ASN A 612 -9.35 28.20 37.96
N ILE A 613 -9.25 29.30 37.22
CA ILE A 613 -10.07 29.57 36.03
C ILE A 613 -9.12 29.91 34.88
N GLU A 614 -9.13 29.12 33.81
CA GLU A 614 -8.24 29.32 32.66
C GLU A 614 -9.03 29.43 31.35
N PHE A 615 -8.75 30.47 30.59
CA PHE A 615 -9.18 30.62 29.20
C PHE A 615 -7.95 30.66 28.29
N GLY A 616 -7.91 29.81 27.27
CA GLY A 616 -6.80 29.69 26.34
C GLY A 616 -7.25 29.63 24.88
N ILE A 617 -6.43 30.20 24.00
CA ILE A 617 -6.58 30.12 22.55
C ILE A 617 -5.24 29.72 21.91
N ARG A 618 -5.31 28.81 20.94
CA ARG A 618 -4.19 28.38 20.09
C ARG A 618 -4.58 28.53 18.62
N TYR A 619 -3.64 28.93 17.78
CA TYR A 619 -3.82 28.92 16.33
C TYR A 619 -2.56 28.42 15.62
N ASP A 620 -2.73 27.44 14.74
CA ASP A 620 -1.64 26.84 13.96
C ASP A 620 -1.60 27.48 12.56
N PHE A 621 -0.79 28.52 12.39
CA PHE A 621 -0.45 29.03 11.06
C PHE A 621 0.48 28.03 10.35
N SER A 622 0.63 28.12 9.03
CA SER A 622 1.61 27.31 8.30
C SER A 622 3.06 27.58 8.76
N MET A 623 3.37 28.84 9.08
CA MET A 623 4.71 29.32 9.43
C MET A 623 5.06 29.23 10.92
N ALA A 624 4.06 29.18 11.81
CA ALA A 624 4.25 29.19 13.26
C ALA A 624 3.00 28.67 13.99
N GLN A 625 3.21 27.95 15.09
CA GLN A 625 2.17 27.67 16.08
C GLN A 625 2.19 28.81 17.11
N THR A 626 1.03 29.41 17.41
CA THR A 626 0.92 30.45 18.44
C THR A 626 -0.21 30.15 19.42
N GLY A 627 -0.18 30.80 20.58
CA GLY A 627 -1.29 30.79 21.52
C GLY A 627 -1.10 31.74 22.68
N ALA A 628 -2.19 31.95 23.41
CA ALA A 628 -2.21 32.70 24.66
C ALA A 628 -3.23 32.09 25.63
N SER A 629 -2.95 32.13 26.93
CA SER A 629 -3.94 31.85 27.97
C SER A 629 -3.88 32.87 29.10
N VAL A 630 -5.03 33.09 29.74
CA VAL A 630 -5.14 33.79 31.01
C VAL A 630 -5.65 32.80 32.05
N ARG A 631 -4.93 32.70 33.16
CA ARG A 631 -5.26 31.85 34.31
C ARG A 631 -5.39 32.72 35.55
N LYS A 632 -6.59 32.75 36.14
CA LYS A 632 -6.84 33.25 37.49
C LYS A 632 -6.60 32.10 38.47
N THR A 633 -5.80 32.31 39.51
CA THR A 633 -5.55 31.36 40.60
C THR A 633 -5.79 32.07 41.92
N ASN A 634 -6.90 31.75 42.60
CA ASN A 634 -7.47 32.53 43.70
C ASN A 634 -7.55 34.03 43.33
N ASN A 635 -6.67 34.89 43.86
CA ASN A 635 -6.63 36.32 43.53
C ASN A 635 -5.46 36.72 42.62
N SER A 636 -4.55 35.80 42.27
CA SER A 636 -3.50 36.07 41.29
C SER A 636 -4.03 35.88 39.86
N TYR A 637 -3.41 36.59 38.93
CA TYR A 637 -3.68 36.52 37.50
C TYR A 637 -2.36 36.31 36.77
N ARG A 638 -2.25 35.18 36.07
CA ARG A 638 -1.14 34.82 35.22
C ARG A 638 -1.59 34.87 33.76
N PHE A 639 -0.80 35.53 32.92
CA PHE A 639 -0.97 35.58 31.47
C PHE A 639 0.21 34.86 30.81
N LEU A 640 -0.10 33.97 29.88
CA LEU A 640 0.85 33.18 29.12
C LEU A 640 0.67 33.52 27.64
N GLN A 641 1.78 33.78 26.94
CA GLN A 641 1.82 33.87 25.49
C GLN A 641 2.92 32.97 24.97
N TYR A 642 2.70 32.29 23.85
CA TYR A 642 3.76 31.53 23.17
C TYR A 642 3.65 31.63 21.65
N ALA A 643 4.80 31.56 21.00
CA ALA A 643 4.93 31.43 19.55
C ALA A 643 6.16 30.57 19.25
N SER A 644 6.02 29.61 18.33
CA SER A 644 7.10 28.69 17.95
C SER A 644 7.01 28.29 16.49
N GLY A 645 8.17 28.09 15.85
CA GLY A 645 8.25 27.64 14.46
C GLY A 645 9.69 27.32 14.06
N SER A 646 9.90 27.18 12.77
CA SER A 646 11.18 26.83 12.17
C SER A 646 11.37 27.51 10.83
N LEU A 647 12.60 27.92 10.55
CA LEU A 647 13.08 28.36 9.26
C LEU A 647 13.93 27.25 8.64
N ILE A 648 13.65 26.92 7.39
CA ILE A 648 14.41 25.97 6.58
C ILE A 648 15.02 26.75 5.41
N TYR A 649 16.33 26.66 5.24
CA TYR A 649 17.07 27.26 4.13
C TYR A 649 18.00 26.23 3.52
N ASP A 650 17.89 25.99 2.22
CA ASP A 650 18.79 25.08 1.50
C ASP A 650 19.28 25.77 0.22
N GLN A 651 20.55 26.18 0.23
CA GLN A 651 21.18 26.89 -0.88
C GLN A 651 21.19 26.08 -2.21
N PRO A 652 21.48 24.76 -2.24
CA PRO A 652 21.39 23.96 -3.46
C PRO A 652 20.01 23.99 -4.15
N THR A 653 18.94 23.79 -3.40
CA THR A 653 17.55 23.84 -3.91
C THR A 653 17.03 25.28 -4.10
N LYS A 654 17.77 26.28 -3.59
CA LYS A 654 17.32 27.68 -3.41
C LYS A 654 16.02 27.79 -2.59
N TYR A 655 15.75 26.82 -1.72
CA TYR A 655 14.54 26.80 -0.90
C TYR A 655 14.70 27.69 0.34
N LEU A 656 13.66 28.46 0.63
CA LEU A 656 13.48 29.19 1.87
C LEU A 656 12.03 28.96 2.33
N GLY A 657 11.85 28.28 3.45
CA GLY A 657 10.54 27.88 3.97
C GLY A 657 10.40 28.20 5.45
N LEU A 658 9.20 28.59 5.86
CA LEU A 658 8.81 28.71 7.27
C LEU A 658 7.79 27.62 7.59
N THR A 659 7.94 26.93 8.72
CA THR A 659 6.99 25.89 9.15
C THR A 659 6.74 25.94 10.66
N ASN A 660 5.52 25.57 11.07
CA ASN A 660 5.07 25.49 12.47
C ASN A 660 5.56 24.22 13.22
N HIS A 661 6.46 23.44 12.62
CA HIS A 661 7.10 22.26 13.20
C HIS A 661 8.59 22.52 13.42
N THR A 662 9.24 21.81 14.35
CA THR A 662 10.70 21.83 14.50
C THR A 662 11.39 21.13 13.31
N SER A 663 12.53 21.64 12.86
CA SER A 663 13.29 21.09 11.71
C SER A 663 14.76 20.80 12.03
N VAL A 664 15.29 21.26 13.17
CA VAL A 664 16.67 20.96 13.57
C VAL A 664 16.83 19.45 13.81
N GLY A 665 17.90 18.88 13.26
CA GLY A 665 18.16 17.44 13.21
C GLY A 665 17.39 16.66 12.15
N LYS A 666 16.53 17.31 11.33
CA LYS A 666 15.77 16.64 10.24
C LYS A 666 16.40 16.87 8.88
N GLY A 667 16.07 16.02 7.91
CA GLY A 667 16.38 16.21 6.50
C GLY A 667 15.12 16.33 5.63
N GLY A 668 15.34 16.52 4.33
CA GLY A 668 14.28 16.52 3.33
C GLY A 668 14.75 16.04 1.96
N ILE A 669 13.81 15.86 1.03
CA ILE A 669 14.05 15.61 -0.40
C ILE A 669 13.37 16.73 -1.20
N THR A 670 13.99 17.19 -2.29
CA THR A 670 13.30 17.91 -3.39
C THR A 670 13.45 17.09 -4.66
N VAL A 671 12.35 16.54 -5.15
CA VAL A 671 12.27 15.86 -6.43
C VAL A 671 12.05 16.90 -7.52
N VAL A 672 12.91 16.88 -8.55
CA VAL A 672 12.91 17.82 -9.67
C VAL A 672 12.70 17.05 -10.97
N PRO A 673 11.45 16.92 -11.45
CA PRO A 673 11.17 16.29 -12.74
C PRO A 673 11.48 17.24 -13.89
N TYR A 674 12.15 16.74 -14.93
CA TYR A 674 12.50 17.52 -16.12
C TYR A 674 12.40 16.67 -17.39
N LEU A 675 12.11 17.31 -18.53
CA LEU A 675 12.07 16.63 -19.82
C LEU A 675 13.50 16.49 -20.36
N ASP A 676 13.98 15.26 -20.40
CA ASP A 676 15.25 14.88 -21.02
C ASP A 676 15.04 14.86 -22.55
N LEU A 677 15.42 15.95 -23.20
CA LEU A 677 15.18 16.20 -24.63
C LEU A 677 16.30 15.65 -25.53
N ASN A 678 17.36 15.08 -24.94
CA ASN A 678 18.52 14.57 -25.67
C ASN A 678 18.92 13.13 -25.32
N TYR A 679 18.25 12.53 -24.32
CA TYR A 679 18.41 11.19 -23.79
C TYR A 679 19.77 10.91 -23.11
N ASN A 680 20.39 11.92 -22.49
CA ASN A 680 21.62 11.73 -21.72
C ASN A 680 21.39 11.40 -20.23
N GLY A 681 20.17 11.53 -19.70
CA GLY A 681 19.82 11.24 -18.31
C GLY A 681 20.43 12.23 -17.28
N GLN A 682 20.88 13.40 -17.71
CA GLN A 682 21.32 14.54 -16.92
C GLN A 682 20.49 15.77 -17.32
N ARG A 683 20.47 16.82 -16.50
CA ARG A 683 19.60 17.98 -16.74
C ARG A 683 20.38 19.12 -17.38
N ASP A 684 20.12 19.38 -18.65
CA ASP A 684 20.87 20.37 -19.42
C ASP A 684 20.29 21.81 -19.33
N PRO A 685 21.12 22.85 -19.51
CA PRO A 685 20.66 24.23 -19.59
C PRO A 685 19.67 24.44 -20.76
N GLY A 686 18.43 24.78 -20.42
CA GLY A 686 17.33 24.97 -21.38
C GLY A 686 16.28 23.86 -21.38
N GLU A 687 16.51 22.75 -20.67
CA GLU A 687 15.50 21.70 -20.53
C GLU A 687 14.36 22.12 -19.59
N PRO A 688 13.09 22.01 -20.03
CA PRO A 688 11.94 22.42 -19.24
C PRO A 688 11.63 21.40 -18.14
N ALA A 689 10.94 21.87 -17.09
CA ALA A 689 10.44 21.00 -16.03
C ALA A 689 9.25 20.14 -16.52
N ALA A 690 9.08 18.95 -15.95
CA ALA A 690 8.04 18.00 -16.34
C ALA A 690 6.89 17.98 -15.33
N GLU A 691 5.75 18.54 -15.73
CA GLU A 691 4.54 18.66 -14.90
C GLU A 691 3.82 17.31 -14.72
N GLY A 692 3.01 17.19 -13.67
CA GLY A 692 2.12 16.03 -13.46
C GLY A 692 2.67 14.86 -12.63
N LEU A 693 3.99 14.74 -12.45
CA LEU A 693 4.61 13.60 -11.75
C LEU A 693 3.92 13.30 -10.39
N ARG A 694 3.45 12.06 -10.23
CA ARG A 694 2.97 11.52 -8.94
C ARG A 694 4.03 10.57 -8.37
N LEU A 695 4.12 10.55 -7.05
CA LEU A 695 5.04 9.69 -6.32
C LEU A 695 4.46 9.25 -4.98
N ARG A 696 5.05 8.19 -4.40
CA ARG A 696 4.76 7.70 -3.05
C ARG A 696 6.04 7.66 -2.25
N SER A 697 5.95 8.08 -0.98
CA SER A 697 7.04 8.02 -0.01
C SER A 697 6.51 7.42 1.28
N TYR A 698 7.22 6.45 1.83
CA TYR A 698 6.87 5.81 3.10
C TYR A 698 7.39 6.63 4.29
N GLY A 699 7.01 7.91 4.33
CA GLY A 699 7.36 8.88 5.38
C GLY A 699 7.56 10.30 4.87
N GLY A 700 7.63 11.24 5.82
CA GLY A 700 7.75 12.68 5.57
C GLY A 700 6.44 13.36 5.15
N ARG A 701 6.48 14.70 5.08
CA ARG A 701 5.38 15.55 4.61
C ARG A 701 5.60 15.90 3.14
N ILE A 702 4.71 15.42 2.27
CA ILE A 702 4.78 15.69 0.82
C ILE A 702 4.11 17.03 0.51
N GLU A 703 4.85 17.94 -0.13
CA GLU A 703 4.40 19.24 -0.62
C GLU A 703 4.69 19.36 -2.13
N GLN A 704 3.65 19.53 -2.95
CA GLN A 704 3.79 19.76 -4.39
C GLN A 704 3.64 21.24 -4.71
N ASN A 705 4.67 21.87 -5.28
CA ASN A 705 4.58 23.26 -5.74
C ASN A 705 4.24 23.32 -7.24
N LYS A 706 2.99 23.67 -7.56
CA LYS A 706 2.51 23.79 -8.95
C LYS A 706 3.22 24.87 -9.79
N ARG A 707 4.03 25.76 -9.20
CA ARG A 707 4.75 26.82 -9.94
C ARG A 707 6.15 26.43 -10.41
N ASP A 708 6.83 25.54 -9.68
CA ASP A 708 8.19 25.07 -10.02
C ASP A 708 8.21 23.57 -10.39
N THR A 709 7.05 22.91 -10.39
CA THR A 709 6.80 21.46 -10.58
C THR A 709 7.39 20.55 -9.51
N THR A 710 8.19 21.08 -8.59
CA THR A 710 8.97 20.27 -7.66
C THR A 710 8.11 19.69 -6.54
N ILE A 711 8.52 18.51 -6.08
CA ILE A 711 7.84 17.76 -5.03
C ILE A 711 8.80 17.65 -3.86
N ARG A 712 8.49 18.37 -2.78
CA ARG A 712 9.29 18.40 -1.56
C ARG A 712 8.76 17.38 -0.58
N ILE A 713 9.64 16.64 0.08
CA ILE A 713 9.32 15.66 1.11
C ILE A 713 10.10 16.08 2.35
N MET A 714 9.41 16.75 3.25
CA MET A 714 9.98 17.37 4.46
C MET A 714 9.80 16.46 5.67
N ASP A 715 10.32 16.87 6.83
CA ASP A 715 10.18 16.13 8.10
C ASP A 715 10.76 14.69 8.08
N LEU A 716 11.85 14.44 7.33
CA LEU A 716 12.48 13.11 7.23
C LEU A 716 13.56 12.89 8.29
N GLU A 717 13.61 11.67 8.83
CA GLU A 717 14.65 11.22 9.77
C GLU A 717 16.01 11.06 9.05
N PRO A 718 17.11 11.65 9.57
CA PRO A 718 18.42 11.56 8.93
C PRO A 718 19.03 10.17 9.06
N TYR A 719 20.01 9.85 8.19
CA TYR A 719 20.74 8.57 8.16
C TYR A 719 19.88 7.33 7.88
N VAL A 720 18.57 7.50 7.65
CA VAL A 720 17.63 6.48 7.14
C VAL A 720 17.66 6.50 5.60
N ASN A 721 17.53 5.33 4.99
CA ASN A 721 17.21 5.21 3.57
C ASN A 721 15.68 5.20 3.41
N TYR A 722 15.13 6.20 2.73
CA TYR A 722 13.72 6.21 2.32
C TYR A 722 13.60 5.72 0.89
N ILE A 723 12.48 5.05 0.60
CA ILE A 723 12.18 4.53 -0.74
C ILE A 723 11.07 5.38 -1.34
N LEU A 724 11.37 5.86 -2.55
CA LEU A 724 10.53 6.72 -3.35
C LEU A 724 10.07 5.93 -4.57
N GLU A 725 8.76 5.69 -4.67
CA GLU A 725 8.12 5.05 -5.83
C GLU A 725 7.55 6.16 -6.73
N LEU A 726 7.97 6.20 -7.99
CA LEU A 726 7.43 7.10 -9.01
C LEU A 726 6.36 6.40 -9.84
N ASP A 727 5.27 7.10 -10.14
CA ASP A 727 4.15 6.58 -10.90
C ASP A 727 4.32 6.86 -12.40
N PRO A 728 4.54 5.84 -13.25
CA PRO A 728 4.69 6.05 -14.69
C PRO A 728 3.40 6.50 -15.38
N THR A 729 2.24 6.32 -14.74
CA THR A 729 0.92 6.71 -15.28
C THR A 729 0.47 8.10 -14.82
N SER A 730 1.42 8.94 -14.40
CA SER A 730 1.15 10.26 -13.83
C SER A 730 1.20 11.42 -14.81
N PHE A 731 1.84 11.25 -15.97
CA PHE A 731 1.90 12.28 -17.01
C PHE A 731 0.63 12.28 -17.88
N GLU A 732 0.18 13.47 -18.28
CA GLU A 732 -0.96 13.61 -19.21
C GLU A 732 -0.55 13.33 -20.66
N ASN A 733 0.75 13.46 -20.98
CA ASN A 733 1.29 13.16 -22.29
C ASN A 733 1.89 11.73 -22.33
N ILE A 734 1.37 10.89 -23.23
CA ILE A 734 1.81 9.50 -23.44
C ILE A 734 3.26 9.36 -23.94
N SER A 735 3.79 10.42 -24.57
CA SER A 735 5.17 10.53 -25.02
C SER A 735 6.18 10.69 -23.88
N TRP A 736 5.73 10.93 -22.64
CA TRP A 736 6.59 11.19 -21.48
C TRP A 736 6.74 9.93 -20.62
N GLN A 737 7.95 9.36 -20.59
CA GLN A 737 8.20 8.05 -19.98
C GLN A 737 9.28 8.10 -18.89
N LEU A 738 9.07 7.33 -17.81
CA LEU A 738 10.05 7.15 -16.74
C LEU A 738 10.96 5.95 -17.04
N LYS A 739 12.27 6.20 -17.06
CA LYS A 739 13.31 5.15 -17.18
C LYS A 739 13.60 4.44 -15.85
N LYS A 740 13.22 5.04 -14.73
CA LYS A 740 13.47 4.59 -13.35
C LYS A 740 12.26 4.91 -12.49
N HIS A 741 11.85 3.96 -11.66
CA HIS A 741 10.63 4.04 -10.87
C HIS A 741 10.91 4.03 -9.37
N ASN A 742 11.90 3.25 -8.92
CA ASN A 742 12.17 3.00 -7.51
C ASN A 742 13.54 3.55 -7.10
N PHE A 743 13.56 4.53 -6.19
CA PHE A 743 14.79 5.16 -5.70
C PHE A 743 14.96 4.91 -4.20
N SER A 744 16.14 4.41 -3.77
CA SER A 744 16.56 4.42 -2.36
C SER A 744 17.39 5.67 -2.08
N ILE A 745 16.95 6.52 -1.17
CA ILE A 745 17.55 7.84 -0.91
C ILE A 745 17.98 7.91 0.55
N ALA A 746 19.30 7.98 0.79
CA ALA A 746 19.87 8.19 2.11
C ALA A 746 19.70 9.67 2.52
N ILE A 747 19.06 9.94 3.66
CA ILE A 747 18.76 11.31 4.10
C ILE A 747 19.97 11.94 4.80
N ASP A 748 20.33 13.14 4.35
CA ASP A 748 21.36 13.96 5.00
C ASP A 748 20.69 14.81 6.11
N PRO A 749 21.28 14.90 7.32
CA PRO A 749 20.77 15.76 8.39
C PRO A 749 20.91 17.24 8.05
N ASN A 750 19.95 18.06 8.50
CA ASN A 750 19.90 19.50 8.31
C ASN A 750 20.12 19.95 6.86
N LYS A 751 19.55 19.22 5.89
CA LYS A 751 19.76 19.46 4.45
C LYS A 751 18.59 18.95 3.62
N ILE A 752 18.34 19.57 2.46
CA ILE A 752 17.40 19.06 1.47
C ILE A 752 18.17 18.39 0.31
N LYS A 753 17.90 17.11 0.08
CA LYS A 753 18.54 16.33 -1.00
C LYS A 753 17.79 16.52 -2.32
N ILE A 754 18.47 17.07 -3.32
CA ILE A 754 17.95 17.12 -4.70
C ILE A 754 17.93 15.69 -5.27
N VAL A 755 16.83 15.36 -5.94
CA VAL A 755 16.66 14.13 -6.74
C VAL A 755 16.09 14.56 -8.09
N GLU A 756 16.96 14.66 -9.09
CA GLU A 756 16.53 14.99 -10.46
C GLU A 756 16.00 13.73 -11.15
N VAL A 757 14.84 13.86 -11.81
CA VAL A 757 14.12 12.76 -12.45
C VAL A 757 14.04 13.05 -13.95
N PRO A 758 14.86 12.39 -14.79
CA PRO A 758 14.73 12.47 -16.24
C PRO A 758 13.42 11.81 -16.68
N VAL A 759 12.57 12.61 -17.30
CA VAL A 759 11.38 12.16 -18.01
C VAL A 759 11.74 12.16 -19.48
N THR A 760 11.91 10.96 -20.06
CA THR A 760 12.27 10.83 -21.48
C THR A 760 11.07 11.21 -22.34
N VAL A 761 11.29 12.09 -23.32
CA VAL A 761 10.33 12.32 -24.39
C VAL A 761 10.62 11.34 -25.53
N VAL A 762 9.71 10.39 -25.75
CA VAL A 762 9.75 9.47 -26.89
C VAL A 762 8.93 10.01 -28.06
N ALA A 763 9.14 9.41 -29.23
CA ALA A 763 8.42 9.66 -30.46
C ALA A 763 7.66 8.42 -30.92
N GLU A 764 6.66 8.69 -31.74
CA GLU A 764 5.83 7.72 -32.46
C GLU A 764 6.27 7.66 -33.93
N ALA A 765 6.34 6.45 -34.48
CA ALA A 765 6.59 6.21 -35.90
C ALA A 765 5.51 5.29 -36.48
N SER A 766 4.86 5.75 -37.54
CA SER A 766 3.67 5.14 -38.13
C SER A 766 3.71 5.05 -39.65
N GLY A 767 2.92 4.14 -40.20
CA GLY A 767 2.76 3.95 -41.64
C GLY A 767 1.83 2.78 -41.94
N LYS A 768 1.75 2.40 -43.22
CA LYS A 768 0.85 1.35 -43.70
C LYS A 768 1.57 0.31 -44.55
N VAL A 769 1.44 -0.96 -44.18
CA VAL A 769 1.84 -2.10 -45.00
C VAL A 769 0.63 -2.60 -45.80
N SER A 770 0.71 -2.50 -47.13
CA SER A 770 -0.35 -2.95 -48.04
C SER A 770 0.16 -4.03 -48.98
N ILE A 771 -0.63 -5.07 -49.23
CA ILE A 771 -0.35 -6.09 -50.24
C ILE A 771 -1.06 -5.74 -51.56
N LYS A 772 -0.33 -5.90 -52.67
CA LYS A 772 -0.85 -5.68 -54.03
C LYS A 772 -1.11 -7.02 -54.71
N SER A 773 -2.39 -7.37 -54.89
CA SER A 773 -2.82 -8.64 -55.51
C SER A 773 -3.97 -8.41 -56.47
N ASN A 774 -3.92 -9.05 -57.65
CA ASN A 774 -4.90 -8.95 -58.73
C ASN A 774 -5.30 -7.50 -59.15
N GLY A 775 -4.44 -6.52 -58.90
CA GLY A 775 -4.67 -5.10 -59.21
C GLY A 775 -5.26 -4.28 -58.06
N GLU A 776 -5.87 -4.91 -57.06
CA GLU A 776 -6.24 -4.23 -55.81
C GLU A 776 -5.02 -4.02 -54.90
N VAL A 777 -5.08 -2.98 -54.09
CA VAL A 777 -4.16 -2.72 -52.97
C VAL A 777 -4.99 -2.82 -51.69
N LYS A 778 -4.68 -3.79 -50.83
CA LYS A 778 -5.35 -4.01 -49.54
C LYS A 778 -4.36 -3.91 -48.41
N GLY A 779 -4.81 -3.40 -47.27
CA GLY A 779 -4.04 -3.47 -46.02
C GLY A 779 -3.68 -4.89 -45.65
N GLN A 780 -2.47 -5.12 -45.13
CA GLN A 780 -1.99 -6.44 -44.74
C GLN A 780 -1.57 -6.47 -43.27
N GLY A 781 -2.47 -6.97 -42.42
CA GLY A 781 -2.23 -7.18 -41.01
C GLY A 781 -1.28 -8.32 -40.68
N ARG A 782 -0.80 -8.33 -39.42
CA ARG A 782 0.13 -9.29 -38.81
C ARG A 782 1.50 -9.38 -39.49
N ILE A 783 1.92 -8.34 -40.21
CA ILE A 783 3.28 -8.18 -40.74
C ILE A 783 4.16 -7.55 -39.67
N ILE A 784 5.34 -8.12 -39.47
CA ILE A 784 6.34 -7.68 -38.49
C ILE A 784 7.16 -6.56 -39.12
N VAL A 785 7.20 -5.42 -38.44
CA VAL A 785 7.98 -4.25 -38.85
C VAL A 785 9.07 -4.01 -37.80
N ASN A 786 10.34 -4.05 -38.22
CA ASN A 786 11.51 -3.93 -37.36
C ASN A 786 12.16 -2.54 -37.56
N PHE A 787 12.49 -1.88 -36.46
CA PHE A 787 13.21 -0.62 -36.42
C PHE A 787 14.67 -0.85 -36.02
N TYR A 788 15.56 -0.09 -36.62
CA TYR A 788 17.01 -0.12 -36.43
C TYR A 788 17.52 1.30 -36.26
N ARG A 789 18.52 1.52 -35.40
CA ARG A 789 19.26 2.78 -35.39
C ARG A 789 20.20 2.81 -36.59
N LYS A 790 20.41 3.99 -37.19
CA LYS A 790 21.27 4.11 -38.38
C LYS A 790 22.69 3.63 -38.07
N ASN A 791 23.19 2.72 -38.90
CA ASN A 791 24.45 1.96 -38.74
C ASN A 791 24.47 0.88 -37.63
N GLU A 792 23.32 0.44 -37.10
CA GLU A 792 23.23 -0.72 -36.18
C GLU A 792 22.39 -1.86 -36.78
N ASP A 793 23.02 -3.01 -37.09
CA ASP A 793 22.32 -4.22 -37.57
C ASP A 793 21.37 -4.85 -36.54
N LYS A 794 21.45 -4.42 -35.28
CA LYS A 794 20.59 -4.90 -34.20
C LYS A 794 19.28 -4.11 -34.18
N SER A 795 18.17 -4.78 -34.39
CA SER A 795 16.86 -4.16 -34.21
C SER A 795 16.68 -3.70 -32.76
N ILE A 796 16.29 -2.44 -32.61
CA ILE A 796 16.08 -1.76 -31.32
C ILE A 796 14.64 -1.86 -30.83
N ALA A 797 13.70 -2.03 -31.76
CA ALA A 797 12.26 -2.03 -31.55
C ALA A 797 11.57 -2.76 -32.70
N ARG A 798 10.37 -3.29 -32.44
CA ARG A 798 9.58 -4.08 -33.38
C ARG A 798 8.11 -3.89 -33.08
N THR A 799 7.31 -3.69 -34.12
CA THR A 799 5.85 -3.66 -34.06
C THR A 799 5.24 -4.66 -35.03
N VAL A 800 3.91 -4.77 -35.05
CA VAL A 800 3.15 -5.68 -35.90
C VAL A 800 1.94 -4.92 -36.46
N THR A 801 1.64 -5.10 -37.75
CA THR A 801 0.53 -4.38 -38.40
C THR A 801 -0.84 -4.87 -37.95
N GLU A 802 -1.78 -3.93 -37.85
CA GLU A 802 -3.20 -4.14 -37.56
C GLU A 802 -3.97 -4.64 -38.78
N GLY A 803 -5.25 -5.01 -38.61
CA GLY A 803 -6.05 -5.69 -39.65
C GLY A 803 -6.14 -4.94 -40.98
N ASP A 804 -6.11 -3.60 -40.95
CA ASP A 804 -6.15 -2.72 -42.12
C ASP A 804 -4.75 -2.39 -42.69
N GLY A 805 -3.69 -3.02 -42.18
CA GLY A 805 -2.30 -2.80 -42.55
C GLY A 805 -1.61 -1.61 -41.88
N TYR A 806 -2.30 -0.79 -41.07
CA TYR A 806 -1.65 0.26 -40.28
C TYR A 806 -0.66 -0.33 -39.27
N PHE A 807 0.37 0.45 -38.92
CA PHE A 807 1.17 0.21 -37.73
C PHE A 807 1.55 1.52 -37.06
N SER A 808 1.70 1.46 -35.74
CA SER A 808 2.40 2.45 -34.94
C SER A 808 3.46 1.79 -34.06
N TYR A 809 4.49 2.54 -33.71
CA TYR A 809 5.40 2.24 -32.62
C TYR A 809 5.77 3.54 -31.88
N MET A 810 5.31 3.66 -30.63
CA MET A 810 5.72 4.70 -29.70
C MET A 810 6.86 4.21 -28.81
N GLY A 811 7.98 4.94 -28.79
CA GLY A 811 9.16 4.58 -27.99
C GLY A 811 10.52 4.97 -28.60
N LEU A 812 10.55 5.66 -29.74
CA LEU A 812 11.80 6.09 -30.37
C LEU A 812 12.34 7.36 -29.71
N ILE A 813 13.60 7.35 -29.29
CA ILE A 813 14.29 8.57 -28.80
C ILE A 813 14.81 9.40 -29.99
N PRO A 814 15.11 10.70 -29.86
CA PRO A 814 15.65 11.51 -30.95
C PRO A 814 16.91 10.90 -31.60
N GLY A 815 17.00 10.99 -32.93
CA GLY A 815 18.09 10.41 -33.73
C GLY A 815 17.66 9.89 -35.11
N ASP A 816 18.60 9.30 -35.84
CA ASP A 816 18.38 8.71 -37.17
C ASP A 816 18.13 7.20 -37.11
N TYR A 817 17.14 6.75 -37.87
CA TYR A 817 16.64 5.37 -37.86
C TYR A 817 16.40 4.86 -39.28
N THR A 818 16.38 3.53 -39.38
CA THR A 818 15.89 2.83 -40.57
C THR A 818 14.82 1.82 -40.16
N ILE A 819 13.85 1.58 -41.04
CA ILE A 819 12.73 0.68 -40.81
C ILE A 819 12.66 -0.35 -41.96
N ARG A 820 12.43 -1.61 -41.60
CA ARG A 820 12.41 -2.75 -42.54
C ARG A 820 11.38 -3.79 -42.10
N ILE A 821 10.66 -4.37 -43.05
CA ILE A 821 9.81 -5.54 -42.78
C ILE A 821 10.69 -6.78 -42.47
N ASP A 822 10.18 -7.69 -41.64
CA ASP A 822 10.92 -8.90 -41.25
C ASP A 822 11.16 -9.85 -42.42
N THR A 823 12.43 -9.95 -42.84
CA THR A 823 12.86 -10.77 -43.97
C THR A 823 12.57 -12.27 -43.78
N ALA A 824 12.61 -12.77 -42.55
CA ALA A 824 12.32 -14.18 -42.26
C ALA A 824 10.80 -14.48 -42.30
N GLN A 825 9.96 -13.48 -42.04
CA GLN A 825 8.52 -13.57 -42.33
C GLN A 825 8.24 -13.47 -43.84
N LEU A 826 8.84 -12.51 -44.54
CA LEU A 826 8.68 -12.34 -45.99
C LEU A 826 9.04 -13.60 -46.77
N LEU A 827 10.17 -14.24 -46.45
CA LEU A 827 10.59 -15.51 -47.04
C LEU A 827 9.61 -16.66 -46.77
N LYS A 828 8.97 -16.70 -45.60
CA LYS A 828 7.94 -17.70 -45.27
C LYS A 828 6.59 -17.44 -45.94
N LEU A 829 6.31 -16.20 -46.35
CA LEU A 829 5.09 -15.79 -47.04
C LEU A 829 5.26 -15.66 -48.57
N ASN A 830 6.48 -15.87 -49.10
CA ASN A 830 6.85 -15.66 -50.51
C ASN A 830 6.62 -14.21 -51.02
N LEU A 831 6.77 -13.21 -50.15
CA LEU A 831 6.54 -11.80 -50.47
C LEU A 831 7.85 -11.00 -50.57
N LYS A 832 7.86 -9.96 -51.40
CA LYS A 832 8.89 -8.91 -51.45
C LYS A 832 8.31 -7.57 -51.00
N SER A 833 9.14 -6.75 -50.34
CA SER A 833 8.78 -5.40 -49.90
C SER A 833 9.31 -4.34 -50.87
N ILE A 834 8.49 -3.33 -51.18
CA ILE A 834 8.87 -2.14 -51.95
C ILE A 834 8.39 -0.91 -51.16
N PRO A 835 9.30 -0.03 -50.68
CA PRO A 835 10.77 -0.19 -50.66
C PRO A 835 11.21 -1.36 -49.77
N GLU A 836 12.50 -1.74 -49.84
CA GLU A 836 13.05 -2.73 -48.91
C GLU A 836 13.30 -2.09 -47.53
N VAL A 837 13.95 -0.91 -47.50
CA VAL A 837 14.27 -0.14 -46.30
C VAL A 837 13.83 1.32 -46.49
N LEU A 838 13.37 1.96 -45.42
CA LEU A 838 13.14 3.41 -45.34
C LEU A 838 14.04 4.05 -44.27
N ASP A 839 14.61 5.20 -44.60
CA ASP A 839 15.38 6.05 -43.69
C ASP A 839 14.49 7.18 -43.12
N PHE A 840 14.57 7.45 -41.82
CA PHE A 840 13.85 8.57 -41.21
C PHE A 840 14.58 9.17 -40.00
N ASN A 841 14.23 10.41 -39.65
CA ASN A 841 14.83 11.17 -38.56
C ASN A 841 13.76 11.55 -37.51
N VAL A 842 14.04 11.22 -36.24
CA VAL A 842 13.23 11.65 -35.09
C VAL A 842 13.84 12.92 -34.51
N LYS A 843 13.11 14.03 -34.64
CA LYS A 843 13.51 15.35 -34.11
C LYS A 843 13.24 15.44 -32.61
N LYS A 844 14.01 16.30 -31.93
CA LYS A 844 13.71 16.71 -30.55
C LYS A 844 12.40 17.50 -30.51
N SER A 845 11.52 17.16 -29.58
CA SER A 845 10.22 17.80 -29.36
C SER A 845 9.90 17.80 -27.87
N ARG A 846 9.05 18.72 -27.40
CA ARG A 846 8.54 18.71 -26.02
C ARG A 846 7.49 17.61 -25.81
N ASP A 847 6.61 17.45 -26.79
CA ASP A 847 5.35 16.71 -26.62
C ASP A 847 5.37 15.32 -27.27
N GLY A 848 6.56 14.88 -27.68
CA GLY A 848 6.77 13.80 -28.63
C GLY A 848 6.91 14.31 -30.05
N ALA A 849 7.57 13.53 -30.90
CA ALA A 849 7.53 13.72 -32.35
C ALA A 849 6.69 12.60 -32.96
N VAL A 850 5.94 12.89 -34.02
CA VAL A 850 5.24 11.89 -34.82
C VAL A 850 5.90 11.86 -36.19
N VAL A 851 6.29 10.67 -36.65
CA VAL A 851 6.83 10.42 -37.99
C VAL A 851 5.88 9.47 -38.71
N ASP A 852 5.11 10.01 -39.65
CA ASP A 852 4.07 9.28 -40.37
C ASP A 852 4.40 9.10 -41.86
N GLY A 853 3.70 8.18 -42.53
CA GLY A 853 3.90 7.84 -43.94
C GLY A 853 5.06 6.85 -44.20
N LEU A 854 5.43 6.03 -43.22
CA LEU A 854 6.44 4.96 -43.38
C LEU A 854 5.86 3.74 -44.11
N ASP A 855 5.36 3.96 -45.32
CA ASP A 855 4.54 3.01 -46.07
C ASP A 855 5.35 1.96 -46.83
N PHE A 856 4.82 0.74 -46.90
CA PHE A 856 5.40 -0.40 -47.61
C PHE A 856 4.37 -1.11 -48.47
N ILE A 857 4.75 -1.45 -49.71
CA ILE A 857 3.94 -2.25 -50.62
C ILE A 857 4.56 -3.65 -50.74
N LEU A 858 3.80 -4.67 -50.31
CA LEU A 858 4.13 -6.07 -50.48
C LEU A 858 3.66 -6.57 -51.85
N THR A 859 4.56 -7.25 -52.55
CA THR A 859 4.33 -7.88 -53.86
C THR A 859 4.67 -9.36 -53.80
N ASP A 860 3.98 -10.17 -54.62
CA ASP A 860 4.27 -11.60 -54.72
C ASP A 860 5.63 -11.83 -55.39
N GLY A 861 6.40 -12.83 -54.90
CA GLY A 861 7.76 -13.11 -55.37
C GLY A 861 7.88 -13.60 -56.82
N GLN A 862 6.75 -13.78 -57.52
CA GLN A 862 6.63 -14.40 -58.85
C GLN A 862 6.13 -13.41 -59.93
N VAL A 863 6.91 -12.36 -60.22
CA VAL A 863 6.72 -11.51 -61.41
C VAL A 863 7.98 -11.55 -62.27
N LYS A 864 7.81 -11.66 -63.60
CA LYS A 864 8.92 -11.79 -64.57
C LYS A 864 9.62 -10.46 -64.81
N ASP A 865 10.88 -10.34 -64.41
CA ASP A 865 11.74 -9.23 -64.84
C ASP A 865 12.07 -9.33 -66.34
N ALA A 866 11.75 -8.29 -67.09
CA ALA A 866 11.94 -8.21 -68.54
C ALA A 866 13.35 -7.74 -68.94
N GLY A 867 14.36 -8.51 -68.53
CA GLY A 867 15.64 -8.68 -69.24
C GLY A 867 16.59 -7.47 -69.42
N THR A 868 17.73 -7.53 -68.73
CA THR A 868 19.00 -6.93 -69.18
C THR A 868 20.10 -8.01 -69.17
N LYS A 869 21.04 -7.95 -70.11
CA LYS A 869 22.22 -8.85 -70.19
C LYS A 869 23.29 -8.35 -69.17
N GLU A 870 24.27 -9.11 -68.69
CA GLU A 870 25.21 -10.01 -69.37
C GLU A 870 25.94 -10.99 -68.41
N LYS A 871 26.63 -11.99 -69.00
CA LYS A 871 27.90 -12.62 -68.59
C LYS A 871 28.03 -13.27 -67.20
N SER A 872 27.94 -14.59 -67.26
CA SER A 872 28.58 -15.61 -66.42
C SER A 872 30.03 -15.34 -66.00
N ALA A 873 30.39 -15.82 -64.80
CA ALA A 873 31.72 -16.34 -64.48
C ALA A 873 31.62 -17.52 -63.47
N ASP A 874 32.62 -18.39 -63.52
CA ASP A 874 32.92 -19.58 -62.71
C ASP A 874 32.98 -19.36 -61.17
N SER A 875 32.98 -20.37 -60.28
CA SER A 875 32.98 -21.85 -60.42
C SER A 875 32.58 -22.58 -59.10
N LEU A 876 32.54 -23.94 -59.18
CA LEU A 876 32.51 -25.01 -58.16
C LEU A 876 33.11 -24.67 -56.76
N SER A 877 32.70 -25.30 -55.64
CA SER A 877 32.82 -26.76 -55.42
C SER A 877 32.33 -27.27 -54.02
N ARG A 878 32.22 -28.61 -53.89
CA ARG A 878 32.33 -29.46 -52.66
C ARG A 878 31.21 -29.47 -51.59
N GLU A 879 30.18 -30.27 -51.86
CA GLU A 879 29.98 -31.63 -51.28
C GLU A 879 30.93 -32.08 -50.11
N LYS A 880 30.39 -32.42 -48.91
CA LYS A 880 30.35 -33.83 -48.36
C LYS A 880 29.96 -33.99 -46.85
N VAL A 881 29.14 -35.02 -46.62
CA VAL A 881 29.19 -36.05 -45.53
C VAL A 881 28.73 -35.74 -44.08
N LEU A 882 27.76 -36.58 -43.68
CA LEU A 882 27.34 -37.22 -42.41
C LEU A 882 28.43 -37.36 -41.28
N ASP A 883 28.14 -37.76 -40.02
CA ASP A 883 27.08 -38.64 -39.51
C ASP A 883 26.82 -38.50 -37.97
N LYS A 884 25.78 -39.18 -37.47
CA LYS A 884 25.46 -39.67 -36.10
C LYS A 884 26.21 -39.16 -34.86
N ILE A 885 25.43 -39.01 -33.77
CA ILE A 885 25.48 -39.93 -32.60
C ILE A 885 24.04 -40.23 -32.15
N GLY A 886 23.79 -41.43 -31.59
CA GLY A 886 22.56 -41.78 -30.87
C GLY A 886 22.66 -43.14 -30.19
N VAL A 887 21.86 -43.37 -29.14
CA VAL A 887 21.51 -44.62 -28.42
C VAL A 887 20.22 -44.27 -27.63
N GLN A 888 19.07 -44.95 -27.63
CA GLN A 888 18.63 -46.36 -27.72
C GLN A 888 18.43 -47.05 -26.35
N GLY A 889 17.30 -47.77 -26.21
CA GLY A 889 16.99 -48.70 -25.12
C GLY A 889 15.94 -48.23 -24.09
N GLU A 890 15.02 -49.07 -23.59
CA GLU A 890 14.34 -50.20 -24.25
C GLU A 890 13.01 -50.55 -23.52
N PHE A 891 12.16 -51.39 -24.13
CA PHE A 891 10.92 -51.91 -23.52
C PHE A 891 11.16 -53.20 -22.72
N GLN A 892 10.38 -53.41 -21.66
CA GLN A 892 10.04 -54.76 -21.14
C GLN A 892 8.51 -54.86 -20.95
N LYS A 893 7.99 -56.10 -20.91
CA LYS A 893 6.55 -56.43 -21.03
C LYS A 893 5.97 -57.09 -19.79
N GLY A 894 4.67 -56.89 -19.61
CA GLY A 894 3.77 -57.89 -18.99
C GLY A 894 3.19 -57.52 -17.63
N LYS A 895 2.18 -58.24 -17.12
CA LYS A 895 1.25 -59.20 -17.77
C LYS A 895 0.13 -59.54 -16.75
N ASN A 896 -1.02 -60.04 -17.23
CA ASN A 896 -2.06 -60.73 -16.42
C ASN A 896 -2.76 -59.84 -15.34
N GLU A 897 -3.94 -60.14 -14.78
CA GLU A 897 -5.15 -60.86 -15.23
C GLU A 897 -6.32 -60.55 -14.27
N ASN A 898 -7.54 -61.05 -14.58
CA ASN A 898 -8.64 -61.32 -13.62
C ASN A 898 -9.38 -60.13 -12.95
N GLN A 899 -10.61 -60.30 -12.46
CA GLN A 899 -11.80 -61.01 -12.98
C GLN A 899 -13.04 -60.64 -12.11
N SER A 900 -14.24 -60.63 -12.71
CA SER A 900 -15.57 -60.57 -12.03
C SER A 900 -15.91 -59.30 -11.20
N GLY A 901 -17.18 -58.93 -10.93
CA GLY A 901 -18.44 -59.36 -11.56
C GLY A 901 -19.67 -59.38 -10.62
N ARG A 902 -20.86 -58.97 -11.12
CA ARG A 902 -22.23 -59.05 -10.47
C ARG A 902 -22.42 -58.13 -9.23
N SER A 903 -23.61 -57.73 -8.74
CA SER A 903 -25.00 -57.47 -9.23
C SER A 903 -25.73 -56.65 -8.11
N GLY A 904 -26.93 -56.05 -8.17
CA GLY A 904 -28.06 -56.01 -9.13
C GLY A 904 -28.53 -54.57 -9.49
N LYS A 905 -29.78 -54.23 -9.86
CA LYS A 905 -31.13 -54.88 -9.78
C LYS A 905 -31.72 -54.93 -8.35
N GLN A 906 -32.96 -54.51 -8.02
CA GLN A 906 -34.22 -54.03 -8.70
C GLN A 906 -35.01 -53.08 -7.71
N VAL A 907 -36.10 -52.29 -7.96
CA VAL A 907 -37.02 -51.98 -9.10
C VAL A 907 -37.80 -50.63 -8.91
N GLU A 908 -38.76 -50.34 -9.82
CA GLU A 908 -39.81 -49.29 -9.99
C GLU A 908 -40.52 -48.64 -8.75
N LYS A 909 -40.81 -47.31 -8.72
CA LYS A 909 -41.97 -46.48 -9.24
C LYS A 909 -43.33 -46.66 -8.51
N PRO A 910 -44.31 -45.72 -8.64
CA PRO A 910 -44.25 -44.26 -8.85
C PRO A 910 -45.23 -43.44 -7.96
N GLU A 911 -45.03 -42.12 -7.80
CA GLU A 911 -46.15 -41.20 -7.53
C GLU A 911 -45.90 -39.76 -8.04
N LYS A 912 -46.90 -38.85 -7.96
CA LYS A 912 -46.99 -37.69 -8.87
C LYS A 912 -47.63 -36.44 -8.24
N LYS A 913 -47.02 -35.26 -8.50
CA LYS A 913 -47.39 -33.90 -8.01
C LYS A 913 -47.05 -33.68 -6.52
N VAL A 914 -46.86 -32.46 -6.01
CA VAL A 914 -47.12 -31.10 -6.54
C VAL A 914 -45.83 -30.25 -6.57
N THR A 915 -45.66 -29.42 -7.59
CA THR A 915 -44.52 -28.49 -7.70
C THR A 915 -44.77 -27.23 -6.86
N GLN A 916 -43.99 -27.02 -5.80
CA GLN A 916 -43.76 -25.68 -5.22
C GLN A 916 -42.40 -25.15 -5.71
N SER A 917 -42.24 -23.83 -5.80
CA SER A 917 -41.00 -23.21 -6.28
C SER A 917 -39.85 -23.41 -5.29
N GLU A 918 -38.72 -23.90 -5.79
CA GLU A 918 -37.53 -24.26 -5.00
C GLU A 918 -36.72 -23.04 -4.50
N PHE A 919 -37.18 -21.84 -4.86
CA PHE A 919 -36.48 -20.57 -4.69
C PHE A 919 -37.40 -19.53 -4.05
N ASP A 920 -36.89 -18.82 -3.04
CA ASP A 920 -37.47 -17.53 -2.66
C ASP A 920 -37.08 -16.51 -3.73
N ILE A 921 -38.08 -16.01 -4.46
CA ILE A 921 -37.91 -14.97 -5.47
C ILE A 921 -38.09 -13.62 -4.78
N THR A 922 -37.03 -12.81 -4.80
CA THR A 922 -37.06 -11.43 -4.32
C THR A 922 -36.62 -10.50 -5.45
N LEU A 923 -36.97 -9.22 -5.35
CA LEU A 923 -36.60 -8.21 -6.34
C LEU A 923 -35.79 -7.13 -5.63
N GLN A 924 -34.50 -6.99 -5.94
CA GLN A 924 -33.73 -5.84 -5.45
C GLN A 924 -34.04 -4.66 -6.37
N VAL A 925 -34.63 -3.61 -5.81
CA VAL A 925 -35.17 -2.47 -6.57
C VAL A 925 -34.20 -1.29 -6.63
N ALA A 926 -33.52 -0.99 -5.52
CA ALA A 926 -32.56 0.11 -5.42
C ALA A 926 -31.59 -0.08 -4.25
N HIS A 927 -30.44 0.60 -4.31
CA HIS A 927 -29.44 0.70 -3.25
C HIS A 927 -29.30 2.19 -2.87
N LEU A 928 -29.79 2.56 -1.68
CA LEU A 928 -30.05 3.97 -1.31
C LEU A 928 -29.70 4.25 0.15
N SER A 929 -29.39 5.51 0.47
CA SER A 929 -29.27 5.96 1.86
C SER A 929 -30.64 5.93 2.57
N TYR A 930 -30.66 5.72 3.90
CA TYR A 930 -31.86 5.35 4.65
C TYR A 930 -33.13 6.16 4.35
N HIS A 931 -33.03 7.50 4.32
CA HIS A 931 -34.18 8.37 4.03
C HIS A 931 -34.72 8.19 2.60
N LYS A 932 -33.83 8.01 1.61
CA LYS A 932 -34.21 7.71 0.22
C LYS A 932 -34.78 6.30 0.09
N ALA A 933 -34.21 5.32 0.78
CA ALA A 933 -34.72 3.95 0.83
C ALA A 933 -36.14 3.90 1.41
N LYS A 934 -36.43 4.68 2.47
CA LYS A 934 -37.76 4.75 3.08
C LYS A 934 -38.78 5.50 2.22
N ALA A 935 -38.37 6.55 1.51
CA ALA A 935 -39.22 7.19 0.50
C ALA A 935 -39.56 6.24 -0.67
N ALA A 936 -38.58 5.47 -1.16
CA ALA A 936 -38.78 4.45 -2.20
C ALA A 936 -39.70 3.31 -1.71
N GLN A 937 -39.53 2.84 -0.47
CA GLN A 937 -40.44 1.87 0.16
C GLN A 937 -41.88 2.38 0.17
N ASN A 938 -42.11 3.60 0.68
CA ASN A 938 -43.45 4.18 0.73
C ASN A 938 -44.10 4.25 -0.67
N TYR A 939 -43.36 4.74 -1.69
CA TYR A 939 -43.88 4.83 -3.06
C TYR A 939 -44.20 3.46 -3.68
N LEU A 940 -43.33 2.46 -3.51
CA LEU A 940 -43.55 1.11 -4.03
C LEU A 940 -44.73 0.39 -3.35
N VAL A 941 -44.97 0.69 -2.06
CA VAL A 941 -46.17 0.22 -1.35
C VAL A 941 -47.41 0.95 -1.86
N SER A 942 -47.41 2.28 -1.98
CA SER A 942 -48.61 3.05 -2.36
C SER A 942 -49.03 2.91 -3.83
N GLU A 943 -48.09 2.85 -4.76
CA GLU A 943 -48.37 2.84 -6.22
C GLU A 943 -48.62 1.41 -6.75
N PHE A 944 -48.09 0.39 -6.07
CA PHE A 944 -48.10 -0.99 -6.58
C PHE A 944 -48.47 -2.09 -5.56
N ASN A 945 -48.75 -1.73 -4.29
CA ASN A 945 -49.13 -2.66 -3.22
C ASN A 945 -48.14 -3.82 -2.98
N PHE A 946 -46.83 -3.55 -3.10
CA PHE A 946 -45.78 -4.56 -2.91
C PHE A 946 -45.31 -4.70 -1.45
N THR A 947 -45.02 -5.93 -1.01
CA THR A 947 -44.38 -6.20 0.29
C THR A 947 -42.89 -5.85 0.25
N VAL A 948 -42.54 -4.61 0.60
CA VAL A 948 -41.18 -4.07 0.50
C VAL A 948 -40.44 -4.08 1.86
N VAL A 949 -39.27 -4.72 1.88
CA VAL A 949 -38.35 -4.80 3.00
C VAL A 949 -37.08 -3.97 2.71
N ILE A 950 -36.60 -3.22 3.70
CA ILE A 950 -35.32 -2.50 3.64
C ILE A 950 -34.26 -3.30 4.43
N LYS A 951 -33.11 -3.60 3.84
CA LYS A 951 -31.98 -4.29 4.52
C LYS A 951 -30.69 -3.47 4.46
N PRO A 952 -29.88 -3.37 5.53
CA PRO A 952 -28.57 -2.71 5.49
C PRO A 952 -27.64 -3.38 4.46
N ALA A 953 -26.86 -2.57 3.74
CA ALA A 953 -26.08 -3.03 2.58
C ALA A 953 -24.61 -2.53 2.60
N GLY A 954 -24.07 -2.27 3.80
CA GLY A 954 -22.74 -1.69 3.99
C GLY A 954 -22.71 -0.16 3.83
N HIS A 955 -21.67 0.47 4.40
CA HIS A 955 -21.31 1.89 4.26
C HIS A 955 -22.50 2.87 4.08
N SER A 956 -23.35 2.97 5.11
CA SER A 956 -24.52 3.88 5.21
C SER A 956 -25.68 3.69 4.21
N ASN A 957 -25.59 2.72 3.31
CA ASN A 957 -26.62 2.40 2.32
C ASN A 957 -27.45 1.16 2.71
N TYR A 958 -28.63 1.07 2.08
CA TYR A 958 -29.64 0.05 2.32
C TYR A 958 -30.22 -0.43 0.97
N ASN A 959 -30.44 -1.73 0.84
CA ASN A 959 -31.16 -2.32 -0.28
C ASN A 959 -32.67 -2.26 -0.03
N VAL A 960 -33.42 -1.77 -1.02
CA VAL A 960 -34.88 -1.82 -1.08
C VAL A 960 -35.27 -3.07 -1.85
N ILE A 961 -36.03 -3.98 -1.23
CA ILE A 961 -36.29 -5.32 -1.75
C ILE A 961 -37.80 -5.62 -1.71
N ILE A 962 -38.41 -5.96 -2.85
CA ILE A 962 -39.77 -6.54 -2.87
C ILE A 962 -39.66 -8.05 -2.57
N THR A 963 -40.58 -8.55 -1.77
CA THR A 963 -40.66 -9.94 -1.29
C THR A 963 -42.08 -10.48 -1.50
N GLY A 964 -42.26 -11.80 -1.50
CA GLY A 964 -43.57 -12.42 -1.74
C GLY A 964 -43.99 -12.34 -3.21
N VAL A 965 -43.14 -12.83 -4.11
CA VAL A 965 -43.47 -13.03 -5.54
C VAL A 965 -43.29 -14.51 -5.85
N ASP A 966 -44.35 -15.19 -6.25
CA ASP A 966 -44.36 -16.67 -6.25
C ASP A 966 -43.70 -17.29 -7.48
N ASP A 967 -43.61 -16.53 -8.60
CA ASP A 967 -43.07 -17.00 -9.88
C ASP A 967 -42.16 -15.99 -10.60
N ILE A 968 -41.34 -16.50 -11.53
CA ILE A 968 -40.30 -15.74 -12.25
C ILE A 968 -40.87 -14.81 -13.34
N GLU A 969 -42.05 -15.11 -13.89
CA GLU A 969 -42.67 -14.35 -14.97
C GLU A 969 -43.39 -13.10 -14.43
N THR A 970 -44.13 -13.24 -13.33
CA THR A 970 -44.61 -12.12 -12.51
C THR A 970 -43.44 -11.25 -12.03
N ALA A 971 -42.33 -11.86 -11.56
CA ALA A 971 -41.13 -11.11 -11.20
C ALA A 971 -40.55 -10.29 -12.37
N LYS A 972 -40.43 -10.86 -13.57
CA LYS A 972 -40.00 -10.15 -14.79
C LYS A 972 -40.93 -8.98 -15.13
N ASN A 973 -42.25 -9.18 -15.05
CA ASN A 973 -43.24 -8.14 -15.31
C ASN A 973 -43.16 -6.99 -14.28
N ILE A 974 -42.95 -7.30 -13.00
CA ILE A 974 -42.72 -6.28 -11.96
C ILE A 974 -41.45 -5.47 -12.25
N VAL A 975 -40.32 -6.12 -12.55
CA VAL A 975 -39.06 -5.42 -12.92
C VAL A 975 -39.29 -4.46 -14.09
N ARG A 976 -39.97 -4.93 -15.15
CA ARG A 976 -40.25 -4.10 -16.34
C ARG A 976 -41.10 -2.87 -15.96
N LYS A 977 -42.13 -3.05 -15.13
CA LYS A 977 -43.02 -1.96 -14.68
C LYS A 977 -42.28 -0.90 -13.84
N ILE A 978 -41.40 -1.31 -12.91
CA ILE A 978 -40.71 -0.38 -12.01
C ILE A 978 -39.47 0.29 -12.63
N LYS A 979 -38.79 -0.34 -13.60
CA LYS A 979 -37.71 0.33 -14.36
C LYS A 979 -38.20 1.58 -15.09
N HIS A 980 -39.38 1.51 -15.73
CA HIS A 980 -40.02 2.67 -16.37
C HIS A 980 -40.59 3.71 -15.40
N ARG A 981 -40.51 3.50 -14.07
CA ARG A 981 -41.03 4.39 -13.03
C ARG A 981 -39.96 4.86 -12.03
N GLY A 982 -38.69 4.91 -12.46
CA GLY A 982 -37.59 5.55 -11.73
C GLY A 982 -36.62 4.60 -11.03
N PHE A 983 -36.76 3.28 -11.20
CA PHE A 983 -35.84 2.27 -10.62
C PHE A 983 -35.09 1.50 -11.71
N PRO A 984 -34.21 2.15 -12.50
CA PRO A 984 -33.57 1.55 -13.67
C PRO A 984 -32.71 0.32 -13.30
N ASP A 985 -32.17 0.27 -12.09
CA ASP A 985 -31.26 -0.78 -11.63
C ASP A 985 -31.98 -2.02 -11.06
N ALA A 986 -33.32 -2.07 -11.06
CA ALA A 986 -34.05 -3.17 -10.46
C ALA A 986 -33.75 -4.54 -11.12
N PHE A 987 -33.57 -5.59 -10.33
CA PHE A 987 -33.31 -6.96 -10.82
C PHE A 987 -33.93 -8.05 -9.94
N ILE A 988 -34.11 -9.24 -10.53
CA ILE A 988 -34.61 -10.43 -9.84
C ILE A 988 -33.46 -11.11 -9.10
N PHE A 989 -33.63 -11.35 -7.81
CA PHE A 989 -32.70 -12.09 -6.95
C PHE A 989 -33.42 -13.31 -6.36
N ALA A 990 -33.26 -14.45 -7.04
CA ALA A 990 -33.80 -15.74 -6.59
C ALA A 990 -32.74 -16.49 -5.76
N ARG A 991 -33.11 -16.95 -4.56
CA ARG A 991 -32.24 -17.75 -3.70
C ARG A 991 -32.91 -19.10 -3.41
N ARG A 992 -32.20 -20.21 -3.64
CA ARG A 992 -32.68 -21.55 -3.30
C ARG A 992 -33.04 -21.59 -1.81
N ARG A 993 -34.22 -22.11 -1.47
CA ARG A 993 -34.62 -22.24 -0.06
C ARG A 993 -33.65 -23.20 0.66
N PRO A 994 -33.23 -22.91 1.90
CA PRO A 994 -32.56 -23.93 2.71
C PRO A 994 -33.56 -25.09 2.96
N PRO A 995 -33.08 -26.33 3.13
CA PRO A 995 -33.95 -27.41 3.57
C PRO A 995 -34.59 -27.05 4.91
N LEU A 996 -35.86 -27.42 5.08
CA LEU A 996 -36.50 -27.40 6.40
C LEU A 996 -35.70 -28.33 7.32
N ALA A 997 -35.27 -27.80 8.46
CA ALA A 997 -34.59 -28.61 9.46
C ALA A 997 -35.56 -29.65 10.03
N GLU A 998 -35.14 -30.92 10.06
CA GLU A 998 -35.88 -31.95 10.80
C GLU A 998 -35.94 -31.55 12.29
N PRO A 999 -37.06 -31.80 12.99
CA PRO A 999 -37.13 -31.56 14.42
C PRO A 999 -36.14 -32.49 15.12
N GLN A 1000 -35.17 -31.91 15.84
CA GLN A 1000 -34.21 -32.69 16.62
C GLN A 1000 -34.98 -33.54 17.63
N LYS A 1001 -34.75 -34.87 17.61
CA LYS A 1001 -35.07 -35.70 18.75
C LYS A 1001 -34.19 -35.24 19.92
N THR A 1002 -34.81 -35.06 21.07
CA THR A 1002 -34.14 -34.89 22.36
C THR A 1002 -33.78 -36.26 22.92
N ASP A 1003 -32.49 -36.51 23.08
CA ASP A 1003 -31.87 -37.49 23.98
C ASP A 1003 -30.62 -36.81 24.58
#